data_AF-A0A8T2P2E6-F1
#
_entry.id   AF-A0A8T2P2E6-F1
#
_cell.length_a   1.000
_cell.length_b   1.000
_cell.length_c   1.000
_cell.angle_alpha   90.00
_cell.angle_beta   90.00
_cell.angle_gamma   90.00
#
_symmetry.space_group_name_H-M   'P 1'
#
loop_
_entity.id
_entity.type
_entity.pdbx_description
1 polymer ?
#
loop_
_entity_poly.entity_id
_entity_poly.type
_entity_poly.pdbx_seq_one_letter_code
_entity_poly.pdbx_strand_id
1 'polypeptide(L)'
;MLLWNSGIITPRACITCSIQENEAKPGTEENTFVTLEKRFQEVLDELAGDKNLEKFRVEYEKLAKALKKSHDSEKRLMSKCRELSAEIVSNKVKVDAALKLSEEDKAVAETLKKEIDKAWKMVDAAHNKELTAKETIQNLKHEIANLTKLIEQGAGVSKGQEHSLNDLLKIKNDLTKERDELLTEVTNMRESLTKAFADQEETEGLKAQAMETILQLQQDIQVRQNECSRETRKRERLEKEAKQLQSELEAKQSEIKVLNLQCQRSKEEQQRMEQQLREQKILNERAAKELEQSQVRNTKLQQENEQNALSVEQLSLENQQRTLDLKMKEEEVSQMRQEISKLTKMREATQRKFRQTEDQKVEVEQQRDTLKNQIAGLERGKEHSLILNNCFETSHKIESSKKQMEIDKKAIDELVRERDILNKNLIKTANATEKQLNEVKLYEQSKKHLEQEIINYRDEAQKQRKIIYQLEKERDRYINEATHFGTLLHYKIVLQHMEDIKVREMQIFDYRKKIAEAETKLKQQQNLYEAVRSDRNLYSKNLNEAQVEITEMKRQLKIMNHQVDQLKEEISGKESALVKEHLEFQRVEKEKEALKAELQKMKQQAQETKQFIDNQEAEERKLLKIIDDADAERLRQKKQLDQVISERDILGTQLVHRNEQLALLYEKIKIQQSMLNKGEIQYNQRVEDIRLLKLEIKKLRREKGILTKTVANVEDLRCEVFHMQRELLRERTRCRALEEELESPMNVHRWRKLEACDPSTFQLIQKIHSLQRRLITKSEEVVEKELLLQEKEKLYVELKHILARQPGPEVAEQIQIYQQTLREKTKQLKALTSELNMYESQTQEYKYQIERLDHELQNVKKKYLTQKRKEQQSSVELPSWSSHRATRQIAGGYRSHNHMSARDRAAEGPGVEVTTEEFCTHGSHTETPTAATPDGSLVLEARPVAPQCSHQQTHPSIWVTKLCRGLDVDNSS
;
A
#
# COMPACT_ATOMS: atom_id res chain seq x y z
N MET A 1 -13.08 68.17 -4.72
CA MET A 1 -14.14 67.37 -5.37
C MET A 1 -13.87 65.89 -5.12
N LEU A 2 -14.82 65.02 -5.45
CA LEU A 2 -14.94 63.62 -5.02
C LEU A 2 -14.10 62.67 -5.94
N LEU A 3 -13.50 61.57 -5.45
CA LEU A 3 -13.96 60.15 -5.50
C LEU A 3 -14.40 59.65 -6.90
N TRP A 4 -14.15 58.41 -7.35
CA TRP A 4 -13.24 57.28 -7.01
C TRP A 4 -13.38 56.18 -8.09
N ASN A 5 -12.46 55.20 -8.19
CA ASN A 5 -12.60 53.94 -8.97
C ASN A 5 -12.81 54.08 -10.51
N SER A 6 -12.69 53.07 -11.38
CA SER A 6 -11.92 51.80 -11.46
C SER A 6 -12.04 51.26 -12.91
N GLY A 7 -11.14 50.45 -13.50
CA GLY A 7 -9.88 49.87 -13.02
C GLY A 7 -9.70 48.43 -13.56
N ILE A 8 -8.92 48.25 -14.65
CA ILE A 8 -8.64 46.94 -15.28
C ILE A 8 -7.13 46.77 -15.50
N ILE A 9 -6.59 45.58 -15.22
CA ILE A 9 -5.18 45.22 -15.40
C ILE A 9 -5.07 44.10 -16.44
N THR A 10 -4.18 44.25 -17.42
CA THR A 10 -3.80 43.19 -18.36
C THR A 10 -2.38 42.67 -18.07
N PRO A 11 -2.14 41.35 -18.09
CA PRO A 11 -0.84 40.79 -17.72
C PRO A 11 0.20 40.84 -18.86
N ARG A 12 1.23 41.65 -18.62
CA ARG A 12 2.66 41.50 -18.95
C ARG A 12 3.07 40.41 -19.98
N ALA A 13 3.80 40.84 -21.01
CA ALA A 13 4.34 39.96 -22.06
C ALA A 13 5.31 38.87 -21.55
N CYS A 14 5.30 37.73 -22.25
CA CYS A 14 6.26 36.64 -22.05
C CYS A 14 7.50 36.84 -22.94
N ILE A 15 8.68 36.46 -22.46
CA ILE A 15 9.95 36.64 -23.18
C ILE A 15 10.20 35.43 -24.10
N THR A 16 10.06 35.62 -25.41
CA THR A 16 10.45 34.63 -26.42
C THR A 16 11.96 34.65 -26.63
N CYS A 17 12.67 33.66 -26.09
CA CYS A 17 14.10 33.45 -26.37
C CYS A 17 14.26 32.65 -27.67
N SER A 18 14.55 33.33 -28.77
CA SER A 18 14.75 32.71 -30.09
C SER A 18 16.13 32.04 -30.17
N ILE A 19 16.21 30.75 -29.81
CA ILE A 19 17.37 29.91 -30.15
C ILE A 19 17.28 29.56 -31.64
N GLN A 20 18.27 29.98 -32.43
CA GLN A 20 18.38 29.61 -33.84
C GLN A 20 18.95 28.19 -33.96
N GLU A 21 18.24 27.31 -34.67
CA GLU A 21 18.68 25.94 -34.96
C GLU A 21 19.80 25.95 -36.02
N ASN A 22 21.05 25.93 -35.56
CA ASN A 22 22.18 25.52 -36.42
C ASN A 22 22.21 23.99 -36.49
N GLU A 23 21.73 23.41 -37.59
CA GLU A 23 21.79 21.96 -37.86
C GLU A 23 23.23 21.48 -38.14
N ALA A 24 24.07 21.43 -37.11
CA ALA A 24 25.34 20.70 -37.15
C ALA A 24 25.05 19.19 -37.23
N LYS A 25 25.41 18.54 -38.35
CA LYS A 25 25.16 17.11 -38.57
C LYS A 25 25.96 16.26 -37.58
N PRO A 26 25.32 15.50 -36.65
CA PRO A 26 26.03 14.87 -35.52
C PRO A 26 26.84 13.61 -35.90
N GLY A 27 26.87 13.21 -37.17
CA GLY A 27 27.55 11.97 -37.61
C GLY A 27 29.06 12.11 -37.81
N THR A 28 29.62 13.33 -37.81
CA THR A 28 31.06 13.56 -38.04
C THR A 28 31.91 13.49 -36.77
N GLU A 29 31.37 13.88 -35.61
CA GLU A 29 32.14 14.03 -34.36
C GLU A 29 32.43 12.68 -33.68
N GLU A 30 31.49 11.73 -33.77
CA GLU A 30 31.65 10.41 -33.15
C GLU A 30 32.78 9.60 -33.83
N ASN A 31 32.98 9.76 -35.14
CA ASN A 31 34.10 9.19 -35.89
C ASN A 31 35.45 9.86 -35.57
N THR A 32 35.49 11.17 -35.31
CA THR A 32 36.75 11.84 -34.95
C THR A 32 37.23 11.43 -33.57
N PHE A 33 36.34 11.24 -32.59
CA PHE A 33 36.73 10.74 -31.28
C PHE A 33 37.30 9.31 -31.34
N VAL A 34 36.65 8.38 -32.05
CA VAL A 34 37.16 7.00 -32.20
C VAL A 34 38.52 6.97 -32.91
N THR A 35 38.72 7.84 -33.91
CA THR A 35 40.02 7.98 -34.59
C THR A 35 41.10 8.55 -33.65
N LEU A 36 40.73 9.47 -32.76
CA LEU A 36 41.61 10.05 -31.76
C LEU A 36 41.99 9.04 -30.66
N GLU A 37 41.02 8.27 -30.16
CA GLU A 37 41.23 7.20 -29.18
C GLU A 37 42.19 6.13 -29.73
N LYS A 38 42.04 5.75 -31.00
CA LYS A 38 42.98 4.83 -31.67
C LYS A 38 44.41 5.38 -31.68
N ARG A 39 44.60 6.67 -31.99
CA ARG A 39 45.91 7.34 -31.95
C ARG A 39 46.49 7.45 -30.54
N PHE A 40 45.65 7.68 -29.51
CA PHE A 40 46.10 7.63 -28.12
C PHE A 40 46.65 6.24 -27.76
N GLN A 41 46.00 5.16 -28.23
CA GLN A 41 46.50 3.80 -28.02
C GLN A 41 47.79 3.52 -28.79
N GLU A 42 47.86 3.90 -30.08
CA GLU A 42 49.06 3.76 -30.91
C GLU A 42 50.28 4.43 -30.24
N VAL A 43 50.13 5.65 -29.69
CA VAL A 43 51.20 6.34 -28.94
C VAL A 43 51.50 5.70 -27.58
N LEU A 44 50.51 5.13 -26.87
CA LEU A 44 50.74 4.41 -25.61
C LEU A 44 51.50 3.09 -25.79
N ASP A 45 51.36 2.47 -26.97
CA ASP A 45 52.05 1.25 -27.37
C ASP A 45 53.47 1.56 -27.87
N GLU A 46 53.68 2.64 -28.63
CA GLU A 46 55.02 3.16 -28.96
C GLU A 46 55.81 3.54 -27.70
N LEU A 47 55.19 4.26 -26.75
CA LEU A 47 55.80 4.63 -25.47
C LEU A 47 56.10 3.43 -24.56
N ALA A 48 55.52 2.25 -24.81
CA ALA A 48 55.82 1.03 -24.07
C ALA A 48 57.17 0.40 -24.46
N GLY A 49 57.77 0.82 -25.58
CA GLY A 49 59.03 0.28 -26.08
C GLY A 49 60.30 0.76 -25.35
N ASP A 50 60.27 1.97 -24.77
CA ASP A 50 61.44 2.58 -24.11
C ASP A 50 61.21 2.81 -22.60
N LYS A 51 61.99 2.08 -21.79
CA LYS A 51 61.94 2.15 -20.32
C LYS A 51 62.23 3.53 -19.74
N ASN A 52 62.89 4.43 -20.48
CA ASN A 52 63.13 5.80 -20.04
C ASN A 52 61.86 6.67 -20.09
N LEU A 53 60.86 6.28 -20.89
CA LEU A 53 59.64 7.06 -21.13
C LEU A 53 58.43 6.59 -20.30
N GLU A 54 58.54 5.53 -19.50
CA GLU A 54 57.41 4.97 -18.71
C GLU A 54 56.72 6.01 -17.81
N LYS A 55 57.46 7.00 -17.28
CA LYS A 55 56.87 8.11 -16.51
C LYS A 55 55.96 9.00 -17.37
N PHE A 56 56.35 9.28 -18.61
CA PHE A 56 55.50 10.02 -19.56
C PHE A 56 54.32 9.18 -20.01
N ARG A 57 54.53 7.89 -20.26
CA ARG A 57 53.48 6.91 -20.59
C ARG A 57 52.36 6.90 -19.55
N VAL A 58 52.69 6.85 -18.25
CA VAL A 58 51.71 6.88 -17.15
C VAL A 58 50.92 8.19 -17.10
N GLU A 59 51.53 9.36 -17.29
CA GLU A 59 50.79 10.62 -17.33
C GLU A 59 49.95 10.78 -18.62
N TYR A 60 50.43 10.28 -19.76
CA TYR A 60 49.70 10.27 -21.02
C TYR A 60 48.48 9.31 -20.96
N GLU A 61 48.62 8.17 -20.29
CA GLU A 61 47.52 7.22 -20.06
C GLU A 61 46.44 7.81 -19.14
N LYS A 62 46.84 8.57 -18.10
CA LYS A 62 45.90 9.35 -17.27
C LYS A 62 45.16 10.40 -18.10
N LEU A 63 45.86 11.11 -18.99
CA LEU A 63 45.27 12.12 -19.87
C LEU A 63 44.23 11.49 -20.82
N ALA A 64 44.56 10.37 -21.47
CA ALA A 64 43.64 9.62 -22.32
C ALA A 64 42.40 9.13 -21.54
N LYS A 65 42.59 8.58 -20.33
CA LYS A 65 41.50 8.16 -19.44
C LYS A 65 40.62 9.33 -18.96
N ALA A 66 41.19 10.52 -18.77
CA ALA A 66 40.43 11.73 -18.42
C ALA A 66 39.61 12.24 -19.62
N LEU A 67 40.21 12.30 -20.80
CA LEU A 67 39.54 12.71 -22.04
C LEU A 67 38.37 11.77 -22.38
N LYS A 68 38.57 10.45 -22.25
CA LYS A 68 37.51 9.45 -22.44
C LYS A 68 36.35 9.64 -21.45
N LYS A 69 36.63 9.83 -20.15
CA LYS A 69 35.59 10.15 -19.15
C LYS A 69 34.83 11.43 -19.48
N SER A 70 35.50 12.44 -20.03
CA SER A 70 34.87 13.68 -20.49
C SER A 70 33.89 13.40 -21.62
N HIS A 71 34.32 12.73 -22.68
CA HIS A 71 33.46 12.39 -23.82
C HIS A 71 32.31 11.44 -23.45
N ASP A 72 32.55 10.45 -22.57
CA ASP A 72 31.49 9.59 -22.02
C ASP A 72 30.44 10.38 -21.22
N SER A 73 30.80 11.54 -20.64
CA SER A 73 29.88 12.42 -19.92
C SER A 73 29.12 13.36 -20.86
N GLU A 74 29.81 13.91 -21.85
CA GLU A 74 29.26 14.70 -22.96
C GLU A 74 28.22 13.90 -23.75
N LYS A 75 28.52 12.66 -24.12
CA LYS A 75 27.60 11.75 -24.82
C LYS A 75 26.34 11.45 -24.01
N ARG A 76 26.44 11.34 -22.67
CA ARG A 76 25.29 11.21 -21.77
C ARG A 76 24.45 12.49 -21.68
N LEU A 77 25.09 13.66 -21.61
CA LEU A 77 24.40 14.96 -21.66
C LEU A 77 23.69 15.14 -23.01
N MET A 78 24.33 14.80 -24.13
CA MET A 78 23.74 14.88 -25.46
C MET A 78 22.57 13.89 -25.65
N SER A 79 22.62 12.70 -25.06
CA SER A 79 21.43 11.82 -24.97
C SER A 79 20.31 12.53 -24.22
N LYS A 80 20.59 13.09 -23.04
CA LYS A 80 19.55 13.70 -22.22
C LYS A 80 18.96 14.98 -22.83
N CYS A 81 19.76 15.76 -23.56
CA CYS A 81 19.25 16.87 -24.38
C CYS A 81 18.35 16.38 -25.51
N ARG A 82 18.68 15.28 -26.20
CA ARG A 82 17.81 14.69 -27.25
C ARG A 82 16.50 14.16 -26.68
N GLU A 83 16.54 13.49 -25.52
CA GLU A 83 15.35 13.05 -24.78
C GLU A 83 14.45 14.25 -24.40
N LEU A 84 15.01 15.28 -23.78
CA LEU A 84 14.26 16.47 -23.37
C LEU A 84 13.68 17.24 -24.57
N SER A 85 14.42 17.37 -25.68
CA SER A 85 13.88 17.95 -26.91
C SER A 85 12.73 17.12 -27.50
N ALA A 86 12.81 15.78 -27.45
CA ALA A 86 11.71 14.90 -27.88
C ALA A 86 10.48 15.02 -26.96
N GLU A 87 10.69 15.14 -25.64
CA GLU A 87 9.62 15.42 -24.66
C GLU A 87 8.97 16.79 -24.91
N ILE A 88 9.76 17.83 -25.21
CA ILE A 88 9.26 19.17 -25.55
C ILE A 88 8.43 19.13 -26.84
N VAL A 89 8.89 18.46 -27.90
CA VAL A 89 8.12 18.29 -29.15
C VAL A 89 6.84 17.49 -28.90
N SER A 90 6.91 16.40 -28.13
CA SER A 90 5.72 15.61 -27.74
C SER A 90 4.70 16.45 -26.97
N ASN A 91 5.16 17.30 -26.05
CA ASN A 91 4.29 18.16 -25.25
C ASN A 91 3.73 19.33 -26.07
N LYS A 92 4.49 19.88 -27.02
CA LYS A 92 3.97 20.85 -28.00
C LYS A 92 2.81 20.26 -28.80
N VAL A 93 2.96 19.05 -29.35
CA VAL A 93 1.88 18.36 -30.10
C VAL A 93 0.63 18.14 -29.23
N LYS A 94 0.79 17.83 -27.94
CA LYS A 94 -0.35 17.71 -26.99
C LYS A 94 -1.04 19.06 -26.74
N VAL A 95 -0.27 20.15 -26.63
CA VAL A 95 -0.82 21.51 -26.48
C VAL A 95 -1.54 21.95 -27.76
N ASP A 96 -0.95 21.73 -28.93
CA ASP A 96 -1.56 22.04 -30.23
C ASP A 96 -2.87 21.25 -30.44
N ALA A 97 -2.95 20.00 -29.95
CA ALA A 97 -4.17 19.20 -29.97
C ALA A 97 -5.24 19.72 -28.99
N ALA A 98 -4.84 20.11 -27.76
CA ALA A 98 -5.75 20.69 -26.78
C ALA A 98 -6.30 22.07 -27.21
N LEU A 99 -5.49 22.87 -27.92
CA LEU A 99 -5.93 24.13 -28.50
C LEU A 99 -6.99 23.91 -29.59
N LYS A 100 -6.79 22.93 -30.49
CA LYS A 100 -7.78 22.57 -31.52
C LYS A 100 -9.11 22.12 -30.93
N LEU A 101 -9.08 21.26 -29.91
CA LEU A 101 -10.29 20.86 -29.19
C LEU A 101 -11.01 22.09 -28.58
N SER A 102 -10.27 23.05 -28.02
CA SER A 102 -10.85 24.31 -27.52
C SER A 102 -11.40 25.24 -28.61
N GLU A 103 -10.95 25.10 -29.86
CA GLU A 103 -11.50 25.82 -31.02
C GLU A 103 -12.76 25.13 -31.57
N GLU A 104 -12.76 23.80 -31.60
CA GLU A 104 -13.92 22.96 -31.93
C GLU A 104 -15.05 23.16 -30.90
N ASP A 105 -14.75 23.15 -29.60
CA ASP A 105 -15.70 23.45 -28.52
C ASP A 105 -16.33 24.85 -28.66
N LYS A 106 -15.54 25.86 -29.08
CA LYS A 106 -16.07 27.22 -29.35
C LYS A 106 -16.99 27.24 -30.56
N ALA A 107 -16.66 26.50 -31.61
CA ALA A 107 -17.52 26.38 -32.79
C ALA A 107 -18.86 25.71 -32.44
N VAL A 108 -18.84 24.65 -31.62
CA VAL A 108 -20.04 23.98 -31.10
C VAL A 108 -20.85 24.91 -30.17
N ALA A 109 -20.18 25.68 -29.30
CA ALA A 109 -20.85 26.67 -28.47
C ALA A 109 -21.52 27.79 -29.31
N GLU A 110 -20.95 28.14 -30.47
CA GLU A 110 -21.58 29.08 -31.41
C GLU A 110 -22.75 28.48 -32.21
N THR A 111 -22.69 27.22 -32.64
CA THR A 111 -23.83 26.59 -33.32
C THR A 111 -25.01 26.43 -32.37
N LEU A 112 -24.77 25.97 -31.13
CA LEU A 112 -25.80 25.85 -30.10
C LEU A 112 -26.44 27.21 -29.75
N LYS A 113 -25.66 28.30 -29.68
CA LYS A 113 -26.22 29.66 -29.54
C LYS A 113 -27.12 30.04 -30.72
N LYS A 114 -26.70 29.77 -31.95
CA LYS A 114 -27.49 30.01 -33.17
C LYS A 114 -28.75 29.14 -33.25
N GLU A 115 -28.81 28.01 -32.55
CA GLU A 115 -30.00 27.16 -32.41
C GLU A 115 -30.94 27.66 -31.30
N ILE A 116 -30.39 28.14 -30.18
CA ILE A 116 -31.16 28.83 -29.13
C ILE A 116 -31.84 30.08 -29.72
N ASP A 117 -31.13 30.91 -30.49
CA ASP A 117 -31.72 32.09 -31.17
C ASP A 117 -32.84 31.73 -32.16
N LYS A 118 -32.75 30.57 -32.82
CA LYS A 118 -33.83 30.05 -33.67
C LYS A 118 -35.03 29.58 -32.83
N ALA A 119 -34.79 28.90 -31.71
CA ALA A 119 -35.83 28.45 -30.81
C ALA A 119 -36.61 29.62 -30.21
N TRP A 120 -35.92 30.67 -29.74
CA TRP A 120 -36.56 31.92 -29.28
C TRP A 120 -37.42 32.56 -30.38
N LYS A 121 -36.90 32.70 -31.60
CA LYS A 121 -37.69 33.24 -32.73
C LYS A 121 -38.90 32.37 -33.10
N MET A 122 -38.85 31.06 -32.88
CA MET A 122 -40.02 30.18 -33.04
C MET A 122 -41.04 30.35 -31.91
N VAL A 123 -40.60 30.61 -30.67
CA VAL A 123 -41.48 30.94 -29.54
C VAL A 123 -42.14 32.31 -29.76
N ASP A 124 -41.39 33.33 -30.17
CA ASP A 124 -41.94 34.65 -30.51
C ASP A 124 -42.96 34.55 -31.67
N ALA A 125 -42.64 33.77 -32.71
CA ALA A 125 -43.57 33.52 -33.82
C ALA A 125 -44.82 32.72 -33.41
N ALA A 126 -44.72 31.85 -32.40
CA ALA A 126 -45.88 31.16 -31.84
C ALA A 126 -46.74 32.10 -30.98
N HIS A 127 -46.12 32.93 -30.15
CA HIS A 127 -46.83 33.88 -29.29
C HIS A 127 -47.52 35.01 -30.09
N ASN A 128 -46.91 35.50 -31.17
CA ASN A 128 -47.58 36.43 -32.10
C ASN A 128 -48.77 35.79 -32.84
N LYS A 129 -48.71 34.48 -33.13
CA LYS A 129 -49.89 33.73 -33.64
C LYS A 129 -50.95 33.53 -32.57
N GLU A 130 -50.56 33.36 -31.31
CA GLU A 130 -51.47 33.27 -30.17
C GLU A 130 -52.20 34.60 -29.92
N LEU A 131 -51.50 35.74 -30.08
CA LEU A 131 -52.08 37.08 -29.97
C LEU A 131 -53.09 37.36 -31.09
N THR A 132 -52.73 37.12 -32.36
CA THR A 132 -53.67 37.30 -33.48
C THR A 132 -54.86 36.31 -33.43
N ALA A 133 -54.67 35.12 -32.86
CA ALA A 133 -55.77 34.20 -32.54
C ALA A 133 -56.70 34.76 -31.44
N LYS A 134 -56.17 35.43 -30.42
CA LYS A 134 -56.98 36.08 -29.37
C LYS A 134 -57.74 37.30 -29.90
N GLU A 135 -57.14 38.11 -30.76
CA GLU A 135 -57.77 39.25 -31.42
C GLU A 135 -58.90 38.80 -32.37
N THR A 136 -58.67 37.79 -33.20
CA THR A 136 -59.73 37.22 -34.07
C THR A 136 -60.87 36.59 -33.27
N ILE A 137 -60.58 35.93 -32.13
CA ILE A 137 -61.63 35.44 -31.20
C ILE A 137 -62.41 36.59 -30.54
N GLN A 138 -61.79 37.76 -30.27
CA GLN A 138 -62.52 38.94 -29.80
C GLN A 138 -63.42 39.53 -30.89
N ASN A 139 -62.91 39.65 -32.12
CA ASN A 139 -63.68 40.18 -33.26
C ASN A 139 -64.89 39.30 -33.58
N LEU A 140 -64.72 37.98 -33.67
CA LEU A 140 -65.81 37.03 -33.90
C LEU A 140 -66.87 37.07 -32.79
N LYS A 141 -66.48 37.30 -31.52
CA LYS A 141 -67.42 37.53 -30.41
C LYS A 141 -68.20 38.85 -30.55
N HIS A 142 -67.60 39.87 -31.17
CA HIS A 142 -68.27 41.13 -31.47
C HIS A 142 -69.26 40.99 -32.64
N GLU A 143 -68.89 40.24 -33.69
CA GLU A 143 -69.79 39.94 -34.81
C GLU A 143 -71.00 39.10 -34.38
N ILE A 144 -70.80 38.08 -33.53
CA ILE A 144 -71.90 37.30 -32.95
C ILE A 144 -72.85 38.18 -32.13
N ALA A 145 -72.32 39.11 -31.33
CA ALA A 145 -73.13 40.07 -30.56
C ALA A 145 -73.93 41.04 -31.46
N ASN A 146 -73.38 41.43 -32.61
CA ASN A 146 -74.05 42.30 -33.57
C ASN A 146 -75.11 41.56 -34.41
N LEU A 147 -74.83 40.33 -34.86
CA LEU A 147 -75.77 39.51 -35.62
C LEU A 147 -76.96 39.05 -34.76
N THR A 148 -76.75 38.79 -33.47
CA THR A 148 -77.84 38.44 -32.54
C THR A 148 -78.85 39.59 -32.39
N LYS A 149 -78.41 40.85 -32.49
CA LYS A 149 -79.29 42.04 -32.45
C LYS A 149 -80.11 42.27 -33.72
N LEU A 150 -79.74 41.68 -34.85
CA LEU A 150 -80.41 41.88 -36.14
C LEU A 150 -81.56 40.89 -36.40
N ILE A 151 -81.69 39.85 -35.58
CA ILE A 151 -82.70 38.78 -35.74
C ILE A 151 -83.96 39.05 -34.89
N GLU A 152 -83.93 40.00 -33.96
CA GLU A 152 -85.08 40.36 -33.09
C GLU A 152 -86.06 41.38 -33.73
N GLN A 153 -85.92 41.76 -35.00
CA GLN A 153 -86.77 42.78 -35.64
C GLN A 153 -87.21 42.46 -37.09
N GLY A 154 -88.52 42.22 -37.28
CA GLY A 154 -89.23 42.54 -38.53
C GLY A 154 -89.93 41.37 -39.25
N ALA A 155 -91.27 41.44 -39.39
CA ALA A 155 -92.05 40.61 -40.31
C ALA A 155 -93.39 41.29 -40.73
N GLY A 156 -93.78 41.14 -42.00
CA GLY A 156 -95.10 41.53 -42.57
C GLY A 156 -95.16 42.87 -43.32
N VAL A 157 -96.19 43.25 -44.11
CA VAL A 157 -97.44 42.60 -44.64
C VAL A 157 -97.90 43.40 -45.90
N SER A 158 -98.70 42.83 -46.84
CA SER A 158 -99.94 43.41 -47.47
C SER A 158 -100.27 42.97 -48.93
N LYS A 159 -101.44 43.40 -49.46
CA LYS A 159 -102.15 42.96 -50.70
C LYS A 159 -102.91 44.11 -51.42
N GLY A 160 -103.28 43.92 -52.70
CA GLY A 160 -104.39 44.61 -53.40
C GLY A 160 -103.96 45.49 -54.60
N GLN A 161 -104.79 45.81 -55.62
CA GLN A 161 -106.19 45.49 -56.00
C GLN A 161 -106.37 45.64 -57.54
N GLU A 162 -107.50 45.20 -58.11
CA GLU A 162 -107.89 45.36 -59.54
C GLU A 162 -109.18 46.17 -59.74
N HIS A 163 -109.38 46.76 -60.93
CA HIS A 163 -110.60 47.37 -61.51
C HIS A 163 -110.42 47.52 -63.05
N SER A 164 -111.43 47.59 -63.93
CA SER A 164 -112.83 47.13 -63.86
C SER A 164 -113.51 47.17 -65.25
N LEU A 165 -113.90 45.99 -65.75
CA LEU A 165 -115.16 45.70 -66.46
C LEU A 165 -115.54 46.39 -67.81
N ASN A 166 -114.85 47.40 -68.32
CA ASN A 166 -115.27 48.05 -69.59
C ASN A 166 -114.77 47.32 -70.86
N ASP A 167 -113.76 46.46 -70.74
CA ASP A 167 -113.32 45.57 -71.81
C ASP A 167 -114.22 44.33 -72.00
N LEU A 168 -115.40 44.24 -71.34
CA LEU A 168 -116.18 42.99 -71.22
C LEU A 168 -116.51 42.23 -72.52
N LEU A 169 -116.51 42.90 -73.68
CA LEU A 169 -116.68 42.24 -74.99
C LEU A 169 -115.36 41.82 -75.66
N LYS A 170 -114.24 42.49 -75.36
CA LYS A 170 -112.92 41.91 -75.61
C LYS A 170 -112.70 40.70 -74.70
N ILE A 171 -113.03 40.83 -73.41
CA ILE A 171 -112.94 39.78 -72.37
C ILE A 171 -113.63 38.48 -72.78
N LYS A 172 -114.56 38.42 -73.73
CA LYS A 172 -115.00 37.11 -74.27
C LYS A 172 -113.90 36.41 -75.10
N ASN A 173 -113.25 37.16 -75.99
CA ASN A 173 -112.17 36.66 -76.85
C ASN A 173 -110.84 36.57 -76.08
N ASP A 174 -110.61 37.54 -75.20
CA ASP A 174 -109.47 37.54 -74.30
C ASP A 174 -109.64 36.41 -73.26
N LEU A 175 -110.81 36.15 -72.65
CA LEU A 175 -110.99 34.92 -71.83
C LEU A 175 -110.75 33.63 -72.61
N THR A 176 -110.94 33.58 -73.93
CA THR A 176 -110.51 32.40 -74.70
C THR A 176 -108.99 32.34 -74.93
N LYS A 177 -108.32 33.50 -75.03
CA LYS A 177 -106.86 33.59 -75.06
C LYS A 177 -106.26 33.37 -73.67
N GLU A 178 -106.61 34.17 -72.67
CA GLU A 178 -106.32 33.97 -71.25
C GLU A 178 -106.62 32.54 -70.81
N ARG A 179 -107.66 31.85 -71.28
CA ARG A 179 -107.83 30.42 -70.97
C ARG A 179 -106.75 29.53 -71.61
N ASP A 180 -106.31 29.80 -72.84
CA ASP A 180 -105.19 29.05 -73.47
C ASP A 180 -103.80 29.49 -72.94
N GLU A 181 -103.65 30.77 -72.59
CA GLU A 181 -102.47 31.39 -72.00
C GLU A 181 -102.32 30.96 -70.53
N LEU A 182 -103.38 30.95 -69.72
CA LEU A 182 -103.42 30.33 -68.39
C LEU A 182 -103.36 28.81 -68.46
N LEU A 183 -103.82 28.14 -69.52
CA LEU A 183 -103.59 26.70 -69.69
C LEU A 183 -102.11 26.42 -69.98
N THR A 184 -101.48 27.20 -70.87
CA THR A 184 -100.05 27.07 -71.15
C THR A 184 -99.19 27.51 -69.97
N GLU A 185 -99.61 28.52 -69.21
CA GLU A 185 -98.98 28.96 -67.97
C GLU A 185 -99.19 27.94 -66.85
N VAL A 186 -100.36 27.29 -66.74
CA VAL A 186 -100.57 26.16 -65.82
C VAL A 186 -99.78 24.92 -66.24
N THR A 187 -99.55 24.65 -67.54
CA THR A 187 -98.61 23.60 -67.95
C THR A 187 -97.16 23.99 -67.67
N ASN A 188 -96.77 25.24 -67.92
CA ASN A 188 -95.41 25.74 -67.63
C ASN A 188 -95.14 25.76 -66.12
N MET A 189 -96.13 26.11 -65.31
CA MET A 189 -96.07 26.08 -63.84
C MET A 189 -96.15 24.66 -63.28
N ARG A 190 -96.80 23.72 -63.98
CA ARG A 190 -96.71 22.29 -63.64
C ARG A 190 -95.36 21.71 -64.02
N GLU A 191 -94.79 22.10 -65.17
CA GLU A 191 -93.44 21.70 -65.57
C GLU A 191 -92.34 22.32 -64.72
N SER A 192 -92.48 23.59 -64.31
CA SER A 192 -91.54 24.21 -63.37
C SER A 192 -91.69 23.63 -61.97
N LEU A 193 -92.91 23.25 -61.56
CA LEU A 193 -93.14 22.54 -60.30
C LEU A 193 -92.62 21.09 -60.33
N THR A 194 -92.75 20.34 -61.43
CA THR A 194 -92.15 19.00 -61.53
C THR A 194 -90.63 19.04 -61.67
N LYS A 195 -90.08 20.05 -62.34
CA LYS A 195 -88.62 20.31 -62.34
C LYS A 195 -88.15 20.67 -60.92
N ALA A 196 -88.81 21.61 -60.25
CA ALA A 196 -88.47 21.98 -58.87
C ALA A 196 -88.62 20.81 -57.87
N PHE A 197 -89.59 19.91 -58.06
CA PHE A 197 -89.68 18.67 -57.27
C PHE A 197 -88.56 17.68 -57.59
N ALA A 198 -88.16 17.53 -58.86
CA ALA A 198 -87.02 16.69 -59.23
C ALA A 198 -85.68 17.27 -58.71
N ASP A 199 -85.48 18.58 -58.84
CA ASP A 199 -84.34 19.31 -58.28
C ASP A 199 -84.33 19.21 -56.74
N GLN A 200 -85.49 19.23 -56.08
CA GLN A 200 -85.61 19.00 -54.64
C GLN A 200 -85.30 17.55 -54.26
N GLU A 201 -85.78 16.55 -55.00
CA GLU A 201 -85.50 15.14 -54.74
C GLU A 201 -84.02 14.80 -54.98
N GLU A 202 -83.39 15.37 -56.01
CA GLU A 202 -81.94 15.25 -56.25
C GLU A 202 -81.13 15.95 -55.15
N THR A 203 -81.49 17.18 -54.75
CA THR A 203 -80.77 17.89 -53.68
C THR A 203 -81.00 17.29 -52.29
N GLU A 204 -82.16 16.69 -52.01
CA GLU A 204 -82.40 15.91 -50.80
C GLU A 204 -81.61 14.58 -50.83
N GLY A 205 -81.49 13.93 -51.98
CA GLY A 205 -80.63 12.76 -52.18
C GLY A 205 -79.14 13.06 -51.97
N LEU A 206 -78.62 14.13 -52.58
CA LEU A 206 -77.25 14.60 -52.40
C LEU A 206 -76.99 15.03 -50.95
N LYS A 207 -77.97 15.67 -50.29
CA LYS A 207 -77.92 16.01 -48.87
C LYS A 207 -77.90 14.77 -47.98
N ALA A 208 -78.65 13.71 -48.31
CA ALA A 208 -78.61 12.44 -47.58
C ALA A 208 -77.23 11.77 -47.71
N GLN A 209 -76.64 11.72 -48.90
CA GLN A 209 -75.29 11.21 -49.13
C GLN A 209 -74.22 12.05 -48.41
N ALA A 210 -74.37 13.38 -48.39
CA ALA A 210 -73.51 14.27 -47.63
C ALA A 210 -73.64 14.05 -46.10
N MET A 211 -74.87 13.80 -45.60
CA MET A 211 -75.08 13.46 -44.20
C MET A 211 -74.49 12.11 -43.83
N GLU A 212 -74.62 11.08 -44.67
CA GLU A 212 -74.04 9.76 -44.44
C GLU A 212 -72.51 9.81 -44.44
N THR A 213 -71.90 10.48 -45.42
CA THR A 213 -70.44 10.66 -45.48
C THR A 213 -69.90 11.51 -44.33
N ILE A 214 -70.63 12.52 -43.85
CA ILE A 214 -70.30 13.24 -42.61
C ILE A 214 -70.35 12.29 -41.40
N LEU A 215 -71.34 11.39 -41.31
CA LEU A 215 -71.47 10.42 -40.23
C LEU A 215 -70.31 9.41 -40.22
N GLN A 216 -69.95 8.89 -41.39
CA GLN A 216 -68.79 8.01 -41.57
C GLN A 216 -67.49 8.73 -41.19
N LEU A 217 -67.27 9.97 -41.64
CA LEU A 217 -66.09 10.77 -41.29
C LEU A 217 -66.04 11.13 -39.79
N GLN A 218 -67.18 11.38 -39.14
CA GLN A 218 -67.24 11.59 -37.69
C GLN A 218 -66.84 10.31 -36.93
N GLN A 219 -67.32 9.15 -37.37
CA GLN A 219 -66.96 7.86 -36.79
C GLN A 219 -65.46 7.57 -36.98
N ASP A 220 -64.91 7.79 -38.17
CA ASP A 220 -63.47 7.67 -38.44
C ASP A 220 -62.63 8.63 -37.60
N ILE A 221 -63.01 9.92 -37.51
CA ILE A 221 -62.34 10.90 -36.64
C ILE A 221 -62.34 10.41 -35.19
N GLN A 222 -63.45 9.86 -34.70
CA GLN A 222 -63.52 9.34 -33.34
C GLN A 222 -62.68 8.06 -33.15
N VAL A 223 -62.57 7.18 -34.15
CA VAL A 223 -61.63 6.04 -34.13
C VAL A 223 -60.19 6.55 -34.10
N ARG A 224 -59.79 7.48 -34.99
CA ARG A 224 -58.44 8.06 -35.02
C ARG A 224 -58.08 8.82 -33.75
N GLN A 225 -59.03 9.53 -33.14
CA GLN A 225 -58.84 10.21 -31.86
C GLN A 225 -58.62 9.20 -30.72
N ASN A 226 -59.36 8.09 -30.73
CA ASN A 226 -59.14 6.98 -29.79
C ASN A 226 -57.77 6.31 -30.01
N GLU A 227 -57.36 6.03 -31.25
CA GLU A 227 -56.02 5.50 -31.60
C GLU A 227 -54.91 6.44 -31.10
N CYS A 228 -55.00 7.74 -31.42
CA CYS A 228 -54.05 8.76 -30.97
C CYS A 228 -53.96 8.83 -29.44
N SER A 229 -55.10 8.72 -28.73
CA SER A 229 -55.12 8.67 -27.26
C SER A 229 -54.49 7.39 -26.67
N ARG A 230 -54.55 6.27 -27.39
CA ARG A 230 -53.90 5.00 -26.99
C ARG A 230 -52.40 5.09 -27.18
N GLU A 231 -51.93 5.58 -28.33
CA GLU A 231 -50.50 5.69 -28.62
C GLU A 231 -49.81 6.82 -27.83
N THR A 232 -50.47 7.94 -27.51
CA THR A 232 -49.94 8.90 -26.52
C THR A 232 -49.76 8.26 -25.14
N ARG A 233 -50.78 7.55 -24.63
CA ARG A 233 -50.69 6.82 -23.34
C ARG A 233 -49.65 5.69 -23.34
N LYS A 234 -49.32 5.12 -24.50
CA LYS A 234 -48.27 4.11 -24.66
C LYS A 234 -46.90 4.77 -24.70
N ARG A 235 -46.75 5.86 -25.46
CA ARG A 235 -45.54 6.70 -25.48
C ARG A 235 -45.20 7.23 -24.09
N GLU A 236 -46.19 7.71 -23.34
CA GLU A 236 -46.00 8.20 -21.96
C GLU A 236 -45.56 7.11 -20.96
N ARG A 237 -45.87 5.84 -21.23
CA ARG A 237 -45.34 4.70 -20.45
C ARG A 237 -43.90 4.41 -20.84
N LEU A 238 -43.65 4.21 -22.15
CA LEU A 238 -42.33 3.97 -22.70
C LEU A 238 -41.33 5.09 -22.35
N GLU A 239 -41.78 6.35 -22.28
CA GLU A 239 -40.96 7.50 -21.89
C GLU A 239 -40.67 7.53 -20.37
N LYS A 240 -41.57 7.00 -19.53
CA LYS A 240 -41.32 6.81 -18.09
C LYS A 240 -40.42 5.62 -17.84
N GLU A 241 -40.66 4.50 -18.51
CA GLU A 241 -39.83 3.29 -18.49
C GLU A 241 -38.40 3.61 -18.96
N ALA A 242 -38.24 4.36 -20.06
CA ALA A 242 -36.93 4.82 -20.53
C ALA A 242 -36.22 5.75 -19.53
N LYS A 243 -36.93 6.69 -18.90
CA LYS A 243 -36.34 7.58 -17.86
C LYS A 243 -35.96 6.80 -16.59
N GLN A 244 -36.77 5.82 -16.20
CA GLN A 244 -36.46 4.94 -15.07
C GLN A 244 -35.22 4.09 -15.39
N LEU A 245 -35.19 3.38 -16.52
CA LEU A 245 -34.04 2.59 -16.97
C LEU A 245 -32.78 3.45 -17.13
N GLN A 246 -32.90 4.71 -17.58
CA GLN A 246 -31.77 5.63 -17.62
C GLN A 246 -31.28 5.97 -16.19
N SER A 247 -32.17 6.26 -15.25
CA SER A 247 -31.78 6.52 -13.86
C SER A 247 -31.15 5.29 -13.16
N GLU A 248 -31.64 4.08 -13.49
CA GLU A 248 -31.07 2.81 -13.03
C GLU A 248 -29.69 2.57 -13.66
N LEU A 249 -29.51 2.87 -14.95
CA LEU A 249 -28.21 2.81 -15.63
C LEU A 249 -27.20 3.80 -15.03
N GLU A 250 -27.61 5.03 -14.76
CA GLU A 250 -26.77 6.05 -14.12
C GLU A 250 -26.40 5.65 -12.69
N ALA A 251 -27.35 5.09 -11.92
CA ALA A 251 -27.09 4.50 -10.61
C ALA A 251 -26.07 3.34 -10.69
N LYS A 252 -26.26 2.38 -11.60
CA LYS A 252 -25.31 1.26 -11.79
C LYS A 252 -23.96 1.70 -12.32
N GLN A 253 -23.87 2.74 -13.15
CA GLN A 253 -22.59 3.35 -13.51
C GLN A 253 -21.93 4.05 -12.32
N SER A 254 -22.68 4.59 -11.35
CA SER A 254 -22.11 5.11 -10.10
C SER A 254 -21.58 4.00 -9.19
N GLU A 255 -22.32 2.90 -9.02
CA GLU A 255 -21.87 1.70 -8.30
C GLU A 255 -20.59 1.11 -8.92
N ILE A 256 -20.55 0.96 -10.25
CA ILE A 256 -19.38 0.47 -10.99
C ILE A 256 -18.17 1.40 -10.80
N LYS A 257 -18.35 2.73 -10.73
CA LYS A 257 -17.25 3.67 -10.43
C LYS A 257 -16.73 3.50 -9.01
N VAL A 258 -17.61 3.34 -8.02
CA VAL A 258 -17.23 3.10 -6.62
C VAL A 258 -16.50 1.75 -6.45
N LEU A 259 -17.04 0.68 -7.03
CA LEU A 259 -16.43 -0.66 -6.99
C LEU A 259 -15.07 -0.71 -7.71
N ASN A 260 -14.90 -0.01 -8.84
CA ASN A 260 -13.59 0.11 -9.49
C ASN A 260 -12.58 0.87 -8.61
N LEU A 261 -12.99 1.96 -7.95
CA LEU A 261 -12.13 2.71 -7.05
C LEU A 261 -11.71 1.88 -5.84
N GLN A 262 -12.64 1.09 -5.27
CA GLN A 262 -12.35 0.15 -4.18
C GLN A 262 -11.40 -0.96 -4.65
N CYS A 263 -11.62 -1.54 -5.83
CA CYS A 263 -10.76 -2.56 -6.43
C CYS A 263 -9.35 -2.03 -6.78
N GLN A 264 -9.21 -0.74 -7.13
CA GLN A 264 -7.90 -0.08 -7.24
C GLN A 264 -7.20 0.03 -5.89
N ARG A 265 -7.88 0.55 -4.84
CA ARG A 265 -7.31 0.63 -3.49
C ARG A 265 -6.84 -0.72 -2.97
N SER A 266 -7.66 -1.77 -3.10
CA SER A 266 -7.29 -3.12 -2.68
C SER A 266 -6.08 -3.67 -3.45
N LYS A 267 -5.88 -3.29 -4.72
CA LYS A 267 -4.66 -3.64 -5.48
C LYS A 267 -3.44 -2.85 -5.03
N GLU A 268 -3.57 -1.57 -4.70
CA GLU A 268 -2.50 -0.75 -4.14
C GLU A 268 -2.08 -1.24 -2.75
N GLU A 269 -3.04 -1.63 -1.91
CA GLU A 269 -2.83 -2.27 -0.61
C GLU A 269 -2.14 -3.63 -0.77
N GLN A 270 -2.61 -4.49 -1.69
CA GLN A 270 -1.94 -5.76 -2.00
C GLN A 270 -0.48 -5.53 -2.44
N GLN A 271 -0.23 -4.60 -3.35
CA GLN A 271 1.13 -4.28 -3.81
C GLN A 271 2.03 -3.76 -2.68
N ARG A 272 1.50 -2.90 -1.80
CA ARG A 272 2.22 -2.45 -0.58
C ARG A 272 2.54 -3.61 0.36
N MET A 273 1.64 -4.58 0.54
CA MET A 273 1.88 -5.75 1.39
C MET A 273 2.87 -6.73 0.74
N GLU A 274 2.79 -6.95 -0.57
CA GLU A 274 3.77 -7.74 -1.33
C GLU A 274 5.18 -7.11 -1.36
N GLN A 275 5.27 -5.78 -1.33
CA GLN A 275 6.55 -5.07 -1.19
C GLN A 275 7.11 -5.23 0.22
N GLN A 276 6.30 -4.98 1.26
CA GLN A 276 6.72 -5.16 2.65
C GLN A 276 7.13 -6.61 2.95
N LEU A 277 6.45 -7.60 2.37
CA LEU A 277 6.83 -9.01 2.48
C LEU A 277 8.18 -9.31 1.81
N ARG A 278 8.52 -8.63 0.71
CA ARG A 278 9.84 -8.73 0.06
C ARG A 278 10.93 -8.06 0.91
N GLU A 279 10.66 -6.88 1.44
CA GLU A 279 11.58 -6.15 2.33
C GLU A 279 11.88 -6.95 3.60
N GLN A 280 10.85 -7.53 4.24
CA GLN A 280 11.01 -8.41 5.40
C GLN A 280 11.76 -9.71 5.09
N LYS A 281 11.57 -10.31 3.90
CA LYS A 281 12.38 -11.46 3.46
C LYS A 281 13.87 -11.09 3.30
N ILE A 282 14.17 -9.93 2.71
CA ILE A 282 15.54 -9.44 2.54
C ILE A 282 16.18 -9.12 3.91
N LEU A 283 15.42 -8.57 4.86
CA LEU A 283 15.88 -8.36 6.23
C LEU A 283 16.18 -9.68 6.95
N ASN A 284 15.29 -10.68 6.86
CA ASN A 284 15.53 -12.01 7.44
C ASN A 284 16.75 -12.71 6.81
N GLU A 285 16.97 -12.60 5.49
CA GLU A 285 18.19 -13.14 4.88
C GLU A 285 19.47 -12.45 5.35
N ARG A 286 19.43 -11.14 5.64
CA ARG A 286 20.57 -10.40 6.21
C ARG A 286 20.81 -10.83 7.66
N ALA A 287 19.77 -10.82 8.49
CA ALA A 287 19.86 -11.26 9.88
C ALA A 287 20.35 -12.71 10.01
N ALA A 288 19.92 -13.62 9.13
CA ALA A 288 20.43 -14.99 9.09
C ALA A 288 21.93 -15.05 8.76
N LYS A 289 22.40 -14.28 7.77
CA LYS A 289 23.83 -14.20 7.41
C LYS A 289 24.68 -13.53 8.49
N GLU A 290 24.13 -12.53 9.20
CA GLU A 290 24.78 -11.88 10.34
C GLU A 290 24.86 -12.81 11.56
N LEU A 291 23.82 -13.62 11.80
CA LEU A 291 23.82 -14.68 12.82
C LEU A 291 24.85 -15.77 12.48
N GLU A 292 24.89 -16.25 11.24
CA GLU A 292 25.87 -17.24 10.77
C GLU A 292 27.31 -16.72 10.90
N GLN A 293 27.59 -15.48 10.47
CA GLN A 293 28.89 -14.83 10.68
C GLN A 293 29.24 -14.61 12.15
N SER A 294 28.24 -14.47 13.02
CA SER A 294 28.43 -14.30 14.46
C SER A 294 28.71 -15.65 15.13
N GLN A 295 28.04 -16.73 14.70
CA GLN A 295 28.36 -18.10 15.11
C GLN A 295 29.78 -18.49 14.68
N VAL A 296 30.17 -18.24 13.43
CA VAL A 296 31.54 -18.53 12.92
C VAL A 296 32.61 -17.70 13.64
N ARG A 297 32.29 -16.47 14.11
CA ARG A 297 33.19 -15.70 14.98
C ARG A 297 33.25 -16.25 16.40
N ASN A 298 32.12 -16.67 16.96
CA ASN A 298 32.04 -17.24 18.31
C ASN A 298 32.82 -18.56 18.39
N THR A 299 32.63 -19.49 17.43
CA THR A 299 33.38 -20.75 17.40
C THR A 299 34.90 -20.55 17.26
N LYS A 300 35.33 -19.51 16.53
CA LYS A 300 36.76 -19.15 16.44
C LYS A 300 37.30 -18.60 17.75
N LEU A 301 36.59 -17.65 18.37
CA LEU A 301 36.98 -17.10 19.68
C LEU A 301 36.96 -18.18 20.78
N GLN A 302 36.09 -19.18 20.67
CA GLN A 302 36.06 -20.32 21.57
C GLN A 302 37.29 -21.22 21.37
N GLN A 303 37.65 -21.55 20.12
CA GLN A 303 38.90 -22.28 19.80
C GLN A 303 40.15 -21.52 20.23
N GLU A 304 40.20 -20.20 20.01
CA GLU A 304 41.30 -19.33 20.47
C GLU A 304 41.39 -19.30 22.01
N ASN A 305 40.26 -19.26 22.73
CA ASN A 305 40.25 -19.36 24.19
C ASN A 305 40.70 -20.74 24.70
N GLU A 306 40.26 -21.84 24.07
CA GLU A 306 40.71 -23.19 24.40
C GLU A 306 42.22 -23.35 24.17
N GLN A 307 42.74 -22.82 23.05
CA GLN A 307 44.18 -22.83 22.74
C GLN A 307 45.00 -21.92 23.68
N ASN A 308 44.46 -20.76 24.07
CA ASN A 308 45.08 -19.89 25.07
C ASN A 308 45.09 -20.53 26.46
N ALA A 309 44.02 -21.23 26.86
CA ALA A 309 43.97 -21.95 28.13
C ALA A 309 45.03 -23.05 28.21
N LEU A 310 45.19 -23.84 27.14
CA LEU A 310 46.25 -24.85 27.03
C LEU A 310 47.66 -24.22 27.09
N SER A 311 47.85 -23.05 26.48
CA SER A 311 49.12 -22.31 26.55
C SER A 311 49.43 -21.80 27.97
N VAL A 312 48.42 -21.29 28.69
CA VAL A 312 48.55 -20.87 30.09
C VAL A 312 48.84 -22.07 31.01
N GLU A 313 48.23 -23.23 30.76
CA GLU A 313 48.49 -24.46 31.51
C GLU A 313 49.92 -24.98 31.28
N GLN A 314 50.43 -24.95 30.04
CA GLN A 314 51.83 -25.26 29.73
C GLN A 314 52.80 -24.28 30.42
N LEU A 315 52.55 -22.98 30.33
CA LEU A 315 53.39 -21.96 30.99
C LEU A 315 53.32 -22.05 32.52
N SER A 316 52.20 -22.50 33.11
CA SER A 316 52.09 -22.82 34.52
C SER A 316 52.99 -24.00 34.91
N LEU A 317 52.96 -25.09 34.13
CA LEU A 317 53.82 -26.26 34.34
C LEU A 317 55.31 -25.93 34.20
N GLU A 318 55.72 -25.14 33.20
CA GLU A 318 57.10 -24.67 33.06
C GLU A 318 57.54 -23.80 34.26
N ASN A 319 56.68 -22.90 34.74
CA ASN A 319 56.99 -22.08 35.91
C ASN A 319 57.10 -22.93 37.18
N GLN A 320 56.27 -23.98 37.34
CA GLN A 320 56.40 -24.92 38.45
C GLN A 320 57.72 -25.70 38.38
N GLN A 321 58.12 -26.20 37.22
CA GLN A 321 59.43 -26.84 37.02
C GLN A 321 60.58 -25.88 37.36
N ARG A 322 60.61 -24.67 36.79
CA ARG A 322 61.67 -23.69 37.10
C ARG A 322 61.69 -23.26 38.57
N THR A 323 60.55 -23.28 39.26
CA THR A 323 60.47 -23.02 40.71
C THR A 323 61.10 -24.16 41.53
N LEU A 324 60.99 -25.41 41.07
CA LEU A 324 61.68 -26.55 41.68
C LEU A 324 63.18 -26.52 41.39
N ASP A 325 63.58 -26.23 40.15
CA ASP A 325 65.00 -26.06 39.77
C ASP A 325 65.68 -24.95 40.58
N LEU A 326 65.00 -23.80 40.73
CA LEU A 326 65.49 -22.69 41.56
C LEU A 326 65.67 -23.11 43.02
N LYS A 327 64.73 -23.86 43.61
CA LYS A 327 64.89 -24.38 44.98
C LYS A 327 66.10 -25.30 45.12
N MET A 328 66.31 -26.24 44.19
CA MET A 328 67.51 -27.08 44.21
C MET A 328 68.80 -26.24 44.11
N LYS A 329 68.80 -25.18 43.30
CA LYS A 329 69.94 -24.26 43.19
C LYS A 329 70.13 -23.36 44.42
N GLU A 330 69.06 -22.97 45.10
CA GLU A 330 69.13 -22.28 46.39
C GLU A 330 69.69 -23.21 47.49
N GLU A 331 69.31 -24.49 47.48
CA GLU A 331 69.86 -25.51 48.38
C GLU A 331 71.35 -25.80 48.10
N GLU A 332 71.75 -25.95 46.84
CA GLU A 332 73.17 -26.03 46.44
C GLU A 332 73.97 -24.80 46.92
N VAL A 333 73.45 -23.59 46.67
CA VAL A 333 74.09 -22.34 47.13
C VAL A 333 74.12 -22.24 48.66
N SER A 334 73.12 -22.76 49.37
CA SER A 334 73.11 -22.85 50.83
C SER A 334 74.19 -23.80 51.35
N GLN A 335 74.35 -24.98 50.75
CA GLN A 335 75.42 -25.93 51.07
C GLN A 335 76.79 -25.30 50.83
N MET A 336 77.01 -24.70 49.64
CA MET A 336 78.27 -23.99 49.31
C MET A 336 78.58 -22.84 50.28
N ARG A 337 77.57 -22.08 50.73
CA ARG A 337 77.74 -21.04 51.77
C ARG A 337 78.14 -21.63 53.12
N GLN A 338 77.60 -22.79 53.50
CA GLN A 338 78.01 -23.50 54.73
C GLN A 338 79.45 -24.01 54.62
N GLU A 339 79.88 -24.51 53.46
CA GLU A 339 81.26 -24.93 53.22
C GLU A 339 82.24 -23.75 53.26
N ILE A 340 81.91 -22.64 52.61
CA ILE A 340 82.68 -21.38 52.71
C ILE A 340 82.79 -20.93 54.17
N SER A 341 81.71 -21.04 54.97
CA SER A 341 81.77 -20.73 56.41
C SER A 341 82.71 -21.66 57.19
N LYS A 342 82.70 -22.98 56.90
CA LYS A 342 83.64 -23.94 57.49
C LYS A 342 85.09 -23.60 57.10
N LEU A 343 85.35 -23.33 55.82
CA LEU A 343 86.68 -22.98 55.29
C LEU A 343 87.20 -21.66 55.86
N THR A 344 86.35 -20.64 56.01
CA THR A 344 86.74 -19.36 56.65
C THR A 344 87.09 -19.56 58.13
N LYS A 345 86.31 -20.33 58.89
CA LYS A 345 86.64 -20.68 60.29
C LYS A 345 87.97 -21.46 60.39
N MET A 346 88.23 -22.38 59.47
CA MET A 346 89.50 -23.10 59.39
C MET A 346 90.67 -22.16 59.07
N ARG A 347 90.49 -21.24 58.12
CA ARG A 347 91.48 -20.19 57.77
C ARG A 347 91.76 -19.27 58.96
N GLU A 348 90.75 -18.84 59.70
CA GLU A 348 90.95 -18.02 60.89
C GLU A 348 91.68 -18.77 62.01
N ALA A 349 91.45 -20.08 62.14
CA ALA A 349 92.15 -20.92 63.12
C ALA A 349 93.62 -21.12 62.74
N THR A 350 93.95 -21.37 61.47
CA THR A 350 95.35 -21.41 61.03
C THR A 350 96.02 -20.05 61.06
N GLN A 351 95.31 -18.96 60.73
CA GLN A 351 95.88 -17.60 60.80
C GLN A 351 96.06 -17.11 62.26
N ARG A 352 95.27 -17.60 63.22
CA ARG A 352 95.55 -17.44 64.67
C ARG A 352 96.79 -18.21 65.11
N LYS A 353 96.95 -19.47 64.71
CA LYS A 353 98.18 -20.25 64.97
C LYS A 353 99.43 -19.60 64.35
N PHE A 354 99.31 -19.07 63.13
CA PHE A 354 100.40 -18.38 62.44
C PHE A 354 100.86 -17.13 63.19
N ARG A 355 99.93 -16.35 63.77
CA ARG A 355 100.28 -15.23 64.65
C ARG A 355 101.04 -15.70 65.88
N GLN A 356 100.55 -16.71 66.60
CA GLN A 356 101.25 -17.26 67.77
C GLN A 356 102.69 -17.72 67.44
N THR A 357 102.94 -18.31 66.27
CA THR A 357 104.29 -18.68 65.86
C THR A 357 105.17 -17.49 65.46
N GLU A 358 104.59 -16.42 64.92
CA GLU A 358 105.33 -15.18 64.60
C GLU A 358 105.64 -14.38 65.88
N ASP A 359 104.71 -14.34 66.85
CA ASP A 359 104.91 -13.74 68.17
C ASP A 359 106.04 -14.46 68.94
N GLN A 360 106.04 -15.79 68.95
CA GLN A 360 107.12 -16.62 69.53
C GLN A 360 108.48 -16.38 68.84
N LYS A 361 108.49 -16.18 67.53
CA LYS A 361 109.70 -15.83 66.78
C LYS A 361 110.25 -14.47 67.22
N VAL A 362 109.39 -13.47 67.43
CA VAL A 362 109.80 -12.14 67.92
C VAL A 362 110.43 -12.21 69.32
N GLU A 363 109.90 -13.04 70.23
CA GLU A 363 110.54 -13.27 71.54
C GLU A 363 111.96 -13.85 71.39
N VAL A 364 112.16 -14.81 70.48
CA VAL A 364 113.49 -15.40 70.18
C VAL A 364 114.44 -14.38 69.54
N GLU A 365 113.94 -13.48 68.67
CA GLU A 365 114.77 -12.39 68.11
C GLU A 365 115.17 -11.36 69.16
N GLN A 366 114.32 -11.06 70.14
CA GLN A 366 114.68 -10.20 71.28
C GLN A 366 115.72 -10.85 72.20
N GLN A 367 115.65 -12.17 72.41
CA GLN A 367 116.69 -12.93 73.13
C GLN A 367 118.03 -12.94 72.36
N ARG A 368 118.01 -13.07 71.03
CA ARG A 368 119.20 -12.94 70.17
C ARG A 368 119.87 -11.57 70.32
N ASP A 369 119.09 -10.50 70.25
CA ASP A 369 119.65 -9.14 70.17
C ASP A 369 120.06 -8.58 71.54
N THR A 370 119.44 -9.05 72.64
CA THR A 370 119.98 -8.81 74.00
C THR A 370 121.33 -9.49 74.22
N LEU A 371 121.54 -10.71 73.72
CA LEU A 371 122.84 -11.39 73.78
C LEU A 371 123.90 -10.70 72.89
N LYS A 372 123.54 -10.20 71.71
CA LYS A 372 124.46 -9.36 70.89
C LYS A 372 124.92 -8.10 71.61
N ASN A 373 124.00 -7.40 72.29
CA ASN A 373 124.31 -6.14 72.96
C ASN A 373 125.23 -6.32 74.19
N GLN A 374 125.34 -7.52 74.75
CA GLN A 374 126.33 -7.83 75.80
C GLN A 374 127.75 -8.05 75.23
N ILE A 375 127.89 -8.46 73.97
CA ILE A 375 129.19 -8.71 73.32
C ILE A 375 129.81 -7.42 72.77
N ALA A 376 128.99 -6.45 72.34
CA ALA A 376 129.46 -5.19 71.73
C ALA A 376 130.13 -4.19 72.69
N GLY A 377 130.25 -4.50 73.99
CA GLY A 377 130.64 -3.57 75.04
C GLY A 377 132.14 -3.45 75.36
N LEU A 378 133.02 -4.29 74.78
CA LEU A 378 134.41 -4.42 75.27
C LEU A 378 135.52 -3.99 74.30
N GLU A 379 135.23 -3.73 73.01
CA GLU A 379 136.29 -3.49 72.00
C GLU A 379 136.14 -2.15 71.24
N ARG A 380 136.36 -1.03 71.93
CA ARG A 380 136.81 0.23 71.28
C ARG A 380 137.53 1.14 72.28
N GLY A 381 138.86 1.20 72.18
CA GLY A 381 139.72 1.93 73.14
C GLY A 381 141.10 2.29 72.61
N LYS A 382 141.17 2.94 71.44
CA LYS A 382 142.31 3.71 70.85
C LYS A 382 141.82 4.32 69.52
N GLU A 383 141.91 5.64 69.31
CA GLU A 383 143.08 6.41 68.80
C GLU A 383 143.42 6.09 67.33
N HIS A 384 143.61 7.05 66.40
CA HIS A 384 143.45 8.53 66.41
C HIS A 384 143.43 9.07 64.94
N SER A 385 143.24 10.38 64.75
CA SER A 385 143.61 11.19 63.56
C SER A 385 142.78 11.20 62.24
N LEU A 386 142.22 12.40 61.97
CA LEU A 386 142.36 13.22 60.72
C LEU A 386 141.66 12.89 59.37
N ILE A 387 140.81 13.87 58.95
CA ILE A 387 140.81 14.61 57.65
C ILE A 387 140.02 14.10 56.40
N LEU A 388 139.37 15.10 55.76
CA LEU A 388 138.77 15.26 54.40
C LEU A 388 138.13 14.08 53.61
N ASN A 389 136.82 14.21 53.42
CA ASN A 389 136.13 14.57 52.15
C ASN A 389 136.56 13.95 50.79
N ASN A 390 135.52 13.47 50.07
CA ASN A 390 135.37 13.29 48.61
C ASN A 390 136.03 12.12 47.85
N CYS A 391 135.20 11.54 46.97
CA CYS A 391 135.48 10.85 45.71
C CYS A 391 136.33 9.55 45.61
N PHE A 392 135.61 8.52 45.13
CA PHE A 392 135.99 7.62 44.01
C PHE A 392 136.92 6.41 44.29
N GLU A 393 136.59 5.31 43.57
CA GLU A 393 137.31 4.03 43.43
C GLU A 393 137.72 3.23 44.70
N THR A 394 136.95 2.16 44.97
CA THR A 394 137.46 0.94 45.64
C THR A 394 136.94 -0.34 44.98
N SER A 395 137.75 -0.94 44.10
CA SER A 395 138.26 -2.33 44.18
C SER A 395 138.77 -2.71 42.78
N HIS A 396 140.07 -2.71 42.49
CA HIS A 396 141.15 -3.46 43.14
C HIS A 396 140.94 -4.99 43.04
N LYS A 397 141.60 -5.56 42.01
CA LYS A 397 142.41 -6.80 41.95
C LYS A 397 142.17 -7.87 43.04
N ILE A 398 142.07 -9.14 42.61
CA ILE A 398 143.11 -10.19 42.79
C ILE A 398 142.76 -11.48 41.99
N GLU A 399 143.76 -12.31 41.67
CA GLU A 399 143.72 -13.68 41.07
C GLU A 399 142.58 -14.01 40.07
N SER A 400 142.89 -14.28 38.79
CA SER A 400 143.41 -15.61 38.45
C SER A 400 144.27 -15.71 37.17
N SER A 401 145.51 -16.16 37.34
CA SER A 401 146.18 -17.22 36.55
C SER A 401 145.95 -17.35 35.01
N LYS A 402 147.08 -17.23 34.28
CA LYS A 402 147.45 -17.85 32.97
C LYS A 402 147.02 -17.16 31.66
N LYS A 403 148.03 -17.01 30.79
CA LYS A 403 147.99 -16.70 29.34
C LYS A 403 147.50 -15.29 28.96
N GLN A 404 148.30 -14.27 29.26
CA GLN A 404 149.23 -13.76 28.23
C GLN A 404 150.38 -12.95 28.86
N MET A 405 151.61 -13.32 28.51
CA MET A 405 152.89 -12.60 28.75
C MET A 405 153.29 -12.29 30.22
N GLU A 406 154.45 -12.69 30.76
CA GLU A 406 155.52 -13.61 30.32
C GLU A 406 155.97 -13.49 28.85
N ILE A 407 156.11 -12.24 28.40
CA ILE A 407 157.30 -11.76 27.70
C ILE A 407 157.69 -10.49 28.47
N ASP A 408 158.25 -10.64 29.66
CA ASP A 408 159.66 -10.93 29.88
C ASP A 408 160.55 -9.69 29.72
N LYS A 409 160.39 -8.77 30.68
CA LYS A 409 161.56 -8.10 31.27
C LYS A 409 162.38 -9.03 32.18
N LYS A 410 162.02 -10.32 32.27
CA LYS A 410 162.90 -11.47 32.51
C LYS A 410 163.94 -11.66 31.38
N ALA A 411 164.57 -10.55 30.97
CA ALA A 411 165.59 -10.47 29.93
C ALA A 411 166.79 -9.61 30.36
N ILE A 412 166.73 -9.02 31.57
CA ILE A 412 167.78 -8.13 32.11
C ILE A 412 168.19 -8.54 33.54
N ASP A 413 167.30 -9.07 34.38
CA ASP A 413 167.71 -9.59 35.71
C ASP A 413 168.12 -11.07 35.72
N GLU A 414 168.22 -11.69 34.54
CA GLU A 414 169.03 -12.89 34.34
C GLU A 414 170.54 -12.58 34.56
N LEU A 415 170.94 -11.30 34.42
CA LEU A 415 172.32 -10.83 34.56
C LEU A 415 172.85 -10.86 36.00
N VAL A 416 172.03 -11.22 37.00
CA VAL A 416 172.53 -11.54 38.36
C VAL A 416 172.92 -13.02 38.50
N ARG A 417 172.55 -13.89 37.55
CA ARG A 417 173.20 -15.18 37.33
C ARG A 417 174.49 -15.07 36.51
N GLU A 418 174.68 -13.99 35.73
CA GLU A 418 175.98 -13.71 35.12
C GLU A 418 177.10 -13.51 36.15
N ARG A 419 176.79 -13.25 37.43
CA ARG A 419 177.76 -13.17 38.53
C ARG A 419 178.66 -14.42 38.65
N ASP A 420 178.21 -15.59 38.22
CA ASP A 420 179.04 -16.81 38.14
C ASP A 420 179.59 -17.11 36.73
N ILE A 421 179.01 -16.51 35.68
CA ILE A 421 179.60 -16.43 34.33
C ILE A 421 180.78 -15.44 34.30
N LEU A 422 180.83 -14.51 35.26
CA LEU A 422 181.85 -13.49 35.46
C LEU A 422 183.26 -14.11 35.58
N ASN A 423 183.37 -15.33 36.12
CA ASN A 423 184.64 -16.07 36.18
C ASN A 423 185.12 -16.63 34.82
N LYS A 424 184.22 -16.77 33.83
CA LYS A 424 184.62 -16.96 32.41
C LYS A 424 184.87 -15.63 31.70
N ASN A 425 184.15 -14.57 32.06
CA ASN A 425 184.47 -13.23 31.58
C ASN A 425 185.83 -12.72 32.12
N LEU A 426 186.39 -13.28 33.20
CA LEU A 426 187.75 -13.05 33.68
C LEU A 426 188.82 -13.17 32.57
N ILE A 427 188.62 -14.10 31.63
CA ILE A 427 189.51 -14.32 30.48
C ILE A 427 189.24 -13.29 29.37
N LYS A 428 188.01 -12.76 29.25
CA LYS A 428 187.72 -11.63 28.35
C LYS A 428 188.22 -10.29 28.91
N THR A 429 188.21 -10.10 30.23
CA THR A 429 188.73 -8.88 30.86
C THR A 429 190.24 -8.73 30.66
N ALA A 430 191.00 -9.82 30.50
CA ALA A 430 192.41 -9.74 30.08
C ALA A 430 192.58 -9.04 28.71
N ASN A 431 191.75 -9.41 27.72
CA ASN A 431 191.74 -8.77 26.41
C ASN A 431 191.10 -7.36 26.44
N ALA A 432 190.30 -7.04 27.47
CA ALA A 432 189.81 -5.69 27.71
C ALA A 432 190.91 -4.79 28.32
N THR A 433 191.73 -5.30 29.24
CA THR A 433 192.86 -4.53 29.82
C THR A 433 193.90 -4.11 28.77
N GLU A 434 194.09 -4.90 27.70
CA GLU A 434 194.92 -4.49 26.56
C GLU A 434 194.31 -3.32 25.76
N LYS A 435 192.97 -3.24 25.67
CA LYS A 435 192.28 -2.07 25.09
C LYS A 435 192.36 -0.86 26.02
N GLN A 436 192.10 -1.03 27.32
CA GLN A 436 192.24 0.05 28.31
C GLN A 436 193.67 0.62 28.33
N LEU A 437 194.71 -0.20 28.13
CA LEU A 437 196.10 0.27 28.04
C LEU A 437 196.35 1.19 26.84
N ASN A 438 195.60 1.02 25.74
CA ASN A 438 195.65 1.91 24.58
C ASN A 438 194.74 3.13 24.75
N GLU A 439 193.61 3.01 25.45
CA GLU A 439 192.80 4.16 25.88
C GLU A 439 193.58 5.08 26.83
N VAL A 440 194.37 4.55 27.77
CA VAL A 440 195.22 5.35 28.68
C VAL A 440 196.22 6.20 27.89
N LYS A 441 196.86 5.67 26.85
CA LYS A 441 197.74 6.45 25.95
C LYS A 441 196.97 7.54 25.19
N LEU A 442 195.73 7.26 24.82
CA LEU A 442 194.82 8.23 24.18
C LEU A 442 194.41 9.34 25.16
N TYR A 443 194.17 9.00 26.44
CA TYR A 443 193.90 9.97 27.51
C TYR A 443 195.14 10.80 27.89
N GLU A 444 196.37 10.26 27.81
CA GLU A 444 197.59 11.07 27.96
C GLU A 444 197.78 12.09 26.83
N GLN A 445 197.44 11.72 25.59
CA GLN A 445 197.44 12.66 24.46
C GLN A 445 196.31 13.70 24.58
N SER A 446 195.11 13.28 24.98
CA SER A 446 193.97 14.17 25.24
C SER A 446 194.25 15.15 26.39
N LYS A 447 194.91 14.69 27.46
CA LYS A 447 195.34 15.56 28.57
C LYS A 447 196.29 16.66 28.09
N LYS A 448 197.28 16.34 27.25
CA LYS A 448 198.16 17.36 26.65
C LYS A 448 197.39 18.33 25.75
N HIS A 449 196.36 17.87 25.05
CA HIS A 449 195.48 18.75 24.26
C HIS A 449 194.72 19.73 25.16
N LEU A 450 194.13 19.24 26.26
CA LEU A 450 193.42 20.06 27.25
C LEU A 450 194.36 21.05 27.98
N GLU A 451 195.59 20.67 28.28
CA GLU A 451 196.62 21.58 28.83
C GLU A 451 196.98 22.69 27.82
N GLN A 452 196.99 22.39 26.51
CA GLN A 452 197.15 23.38 25.44
C GLN A 452 195.93 24.31 25.31
N GLU A 453 194.70 23.77 25.40
CA GLU A 453 193.45 24.53 25.36
C GLU A 453 193.35 25.52 26.54
N ILE A 454 193.74 25.12 27.75
CA ILE A 454 193.72 25.99 28.94
C ILE A 454 194.65 27.22 28.76
N ILE A 455 195.74 27.09 28.00
CA ILE A 455 196.60 28.22 27.61
C ILE A 455 195.87 29.11 26.59
N ASN A 456 195.29 28.52 25.54
CA ASN A 456 194.53 29.26 24.53
C ASN A 456 193.36 30.06 25.14
N TYR A 457 192.61 29.48 26.09
CA TYR A 457 191.52 30.17 26.79
C TYR A 457 191.99 31.32 27.68
N ARG A 458 193.22 31.30 28.21
CA ARG A 458 193.79 32.44 28.95
C ARG A 458 194.10 33.62 28.02
N ASP A 459 194.68 33.35 26.85
CA ASP A 459 194.96 34.38 25.86
C ASP A 459 193.67 34.95 25.26
N GLU A 460 192.67 34.10 25.00
CA GLU A 460 191.36 34.56 24.51
C GLU A 460 190.63 35.41 25.56
N ALA A 461 190.72 35.07 26.84
CA ALA A 461 190.21 35.92 27.93
C ALA A 461 190.94 37.27 28.03
N GLN A 462 192.22 37.35 27.63
CA GLN A 462 192.94 38.63 27.50
C GLN A 462 192.47 39.44 26.28
N LYS A 463 192.19 38.79 25.13
CA LYS A 463 191.61 39.47 23.96
C LYS A 463 190.21 40.01 24.28
N GLN A 464 189.35 39.21 24.92
CA GLN A 464 187.99 39.64 25.28
C GLN A 464 187.99 40.85 26.21
N ARG A 465 188.94 40.99 27.14
CA ARG A 465 189.07 42.22 27.96
C ARG A 465 189.40 43.48 27.14
N LYS A 466 190.17 43.34 26.04
CA LYS A 466 190.42 44.47 25.11
C LYS A 466 189.18 44.80 24.27
N ILE A 467 188.46 43.77 23.82
CA ILE A 467 187.19 43.92 23.07
C ILE A 467 186.13 44.62 23.94
N ILE A 468 185.97 44.21 25.20
CA ILE A 468 185.04 44.85 26.16
C ILE A 468 185.35 46.34 26.30
N TYR A 469 186.63 46.73 26.49
CA TYR A 469 187.00 48.14 26.60
C TYR A 469 186.73 48.96 25.32
N GLN A 470 186.74 48.34 24.14
CA GLN A 470 186.30 49.00 22.90
C GLN A 470 184.76 49.11 22.83
N LEU A 471 184.04 48.04 23.15
CA LEU A 471 182.58 48.02 23.17
C LEU A 471 181.97 48.97 24.21
N GLU A 472 182.61 49.18 25.36
CA GLU A 472 182.20 50.18 26.35
C GLU A 472 182.35 51.62 25.80
N LYS A 473 183.42 51.87 25.02
CA LYS A 473 183.63 53.17 24.37
C LYS A 473 182.69 53.41 23.19
N GLU A 474 182.17 52.35 22.57
CA GLU A 474 181.12 52.41 21.55
C GLU A 474 179.73 52.58 22.18
N ARG A 475 179.43 51.86 23.27
CA ARG A 475 178.22 52.04 24.10
C ARG A 475 178.04 53.52 24.47
N ASP A 476 179.10 54.17 24.95
CA ASP A 476 179.01 55.57 25.41
C ASP A 476 178.90 56.58 24.25
N ARG A 477 179.20 56.20 23.00
CA ARG A 477 178.79 56.96 21.81
C ARG A 477 177.31 56.75 21.50
N TYR A 478 176.89 55.49 21.41
CA TYR A 478 175.51 55.13 21.06
C TYR A 478 174.48 55.61 22.08
N ILE A 479 174.82 55.72 23.37
CA ILE A 479 173.95 56.36 24.38
C ILE A 479 173.68 57.83 24.02
N ASN A 480 174.72 58.59 23.65
CA ASN A 480 174.58 60.00 23.28
C ASN A 480 173.78 60.17 21.97
N GLU A 481 174.05 59.34 20.95
CA GLU A 481 173.28 59.33 19.69
C GLU A 481 171.81 58.92 19.90
N ALA A 482 171.55 57.92 20.76
CA ALA A 482 170.19 57.51 21.12
C ALA A 482 169.42 58.61 21.86
N THR A 483 170.06 59.36 22.77
CA THR A 483 169.42 60.51 23.42
C THR A 483 169.08 61.63 22.44
N HIS A 484 169.86 61.82 21.37
CA HIS A 484 169.57 62.82 20.34
C HIS A 484 168.37 62.42 19.45
N PHE A 485 168.27 61.15 19.05
CA PHE A 485 167.13 60.66 18.26
C PHE A 485 165.84 60.52 19.06
N GLY A 486 165.92 60.12 20.33
CA GLY A 486 164.74 59.81 21.16
C GLY A 486 163.77 60.98 21.34
N THR A 487 164.28 62.19 21.56
CA THR A 487 163.46 63.39 21.81
C THR A 487 162.71 63.91 20.59
N LEU A 488 163.20 63.66 19.37
CA LEU A 488 162.62 64.21 18.14
C LEU A 488 161.57 63.28 17.50
N LEU A 489 161.64 61.97 17.76
CA LEU A 489 160.68 61.00 17.23
C LEU A 489 159.37 60.96 18.06
N HIS A 490 159.48 61.10 19.39
CA HIS A 490 158.37 60.86 20.33
C HIS A 490 157.17 61.81 20.11
N TYR A 491 157.45 63.09 19.84
CA TYR A 491 156.41 64.12 19.66
C TYR A 491 155.46 63.84 18.47
N LYS A 492 155.95 63.17 17.41
CA LYS A 492 155.18 62.94 16.18
C LYS A 492 154.27 61.71 16.25
N ILE A 493 154.66 60.67 16.97
CA ILE A 493 153.93 59.39 17.03
C ILE A 493 152.71 59.48 17.96
N VAL A 494 152.85 60.15 19.12
CA VAL A 494 151.79 60.24 20.14
C VAL A 494 150.52 60.89 19.59
N LEU A 495 150.64 61.97 18.80
CA LEU A 495 149.52 62.68 18.20
C LEU A 495 148.70 61.80 17.24
N GLN A 496 149.35 60.90 16.49
CA GLN A 496 148.66 60.04 15.53
C GLN A 496 147.84 58.94 16.23
N HIS A 497 148.41 58.30 17.27
CA HIS A 497 147.71 57.25 18.02
C HIS A 497 146.53 57.77 18.86
N MET A 498 146.56 59.04 19.31
CA MET A 498 145.40 59.64 19.98
C MET A 498 144.18 59.79 19.06
N GLU A 499 144.39 59.94 17.74
CA GLU A 499 143.28 60.03 16.78
C GLU A 499 142.73 58.63 16.43
N ASP A 500 143.60 57.63 16.29
CA ASP A 500 143.21 56.22 16.11
C ASP A 500 142.30 55.73 17.24
N ILE A 501 142.61 56.08 18.50
CA ILE A 501 141.84 55.68 19.68
C ILE A 501 140.40 56.22 19.61
N LYS A 502 140.21 57.52 19.30
CA LYS A 502 138.87 58.13 19.17
C LYS A 502 138.03 57.42 18.11
N VAL A 503 138.64 57.05 16.98
CA VAL A 503 137.95 56.30 15.90
C VAL A 503 137.50 54.92 16.38
N ARG A 504 138.31 54.24 17.21
CA ARG A 504 137.93 52.95 17.82
C ARG A 504 136.84 53.11 18.89
N GLU A 505 136.87 54.15 19.71
CA GLU A 505 135.82 54.41 20.70
C GLU A 505 134.48 54.73 20.02
N MET A 506 134.48 55.51 18.94
CA MET A 506 133.29 55.76 18.12
C MET A 506 132.72 54.45 17.53
N GLN A 507 133.58 53.57 16.99
CA GLN A 507 133.16 52.26 16.51
C GLN A 507 132.53 51.41 17.62
N ILE A 508 133.11 51.38 18.82
CA ILE A 508 132.57 50.64 19.98
C ILE A 508 131.21 51.21 20.41
N PHE A 509 131.02 52.53 20.38
CA PHE A 509 129.72 53.15 20.65
C PHE A 509 128.66 52.73 19.62
N ASP A 510 128.98 52.80 18.33
CA ASP A 510 128.08 52.36 17.25
C ASP A 510 127.71 50.88 17.34
N TYR A 511 128.66 50.00 17.70
CA TYR A 511 128.35 48.58 17.90
C TYR A 511 127.48 48.35 19.14
N ARG A 512 127.74 49.03 20.26
CA ARG A 512 126.86 48.98 21.46
C ARG A 512 125.45 49.45 21.16
N LYS A 513 125.30 50.54 20.39
CA LYS A 513 123.99 51.04 19.92
C LYS A 513 123.28 49.99 19.06
N LYS A 514 123.98 49.38 18.09
CA LYS A 514 123.43 48.30 17.23
C LYS A 514 123.01 47.07 18.02
N ILE A 515 123.73 46.71 19.09
CA ILE A 515 123.36 45.62 20.00
C ILE A 515 122.07 45.96 20.75
N ALA A 516 121.98 47.14 21.38
CA ALA A 516 120.75 47.57 22.08
C ALA A 516 119.54 47.68 21.12
N GLU A 517 119.75 48.14 19.88
CA GLU A 517 118.72 48.12 18.83
C GLU A 517 118.32 46.69 18.41
N ALA A 518 119.22 45.70 18.46
CA ALA A 518 118.92 44.30 18.17
C ALA A 518 118.19 43.62 19.34
N GLU A 519 118.60 43.87 20.58
CA GLU A 519 117.97 43.36 21.80
C GLU A 519 116.52 43.88 21.96
N THR A 520 116.31 45.18 21.70
CA THR A 520 114.97 45.78 21.72
C THR A 520 114.07 45.20 20.61
N LYS A 521 114.59 45.00 19.39
CA LYS A 521 113.87 44.30 18.31
C LYS A 521 113.56 42.84 18.65
N LEU A 522 114.50 42.11 19.25
CA LEU A 522 114.29 40.73 19.71
C LEU A 522 113.17 40.66 20.75
N LYS A 523 113.17 41.56 21.74
CA LYS A 523 112.14 41.61 22.78
C LYS A 523 110.77 42.03 22.25
N GLN A 524 110.72 42.93 21.26
CA GLN A 524 109.49 43.24 20.52
C GLN A 524 108.95 42.01 19.79
N GLN A 525 109.80 41.24 19.10
CA GLN A 525 109.40 40.00 18.41
C GLN A 525 108.95 38.90 19.38
N GLN A 526 109.59 38.77 20.55
CA GLN A 526 109.15 37.86 21.61
C GLN A 526 107.73 38.22 22.11
N ASN A 527 107.49 39.48 22.46
CA ASN A 527 106.18 39.95 22.89
C ASN A 527 105.10 39.73 21.81
N LEU A 528 105.41 39.97 20.54
CA LEU A 528 104.50 39.72 19.41
C LEU A 528 104.21 38.22 19.24
N TYR A 529 105.20 37.35 19.37
CA TYR A 529 105.01 35.90 19.31
C TYR A 529 104.16 35.40 20.48
N GLU A 530 104.37 35.92 21.70
CA GLU A 530 103.57 35.57 22.87
C GLU A 530 102.11 36.02 22.71
N ALA A 531 101.86 37.23 22.20
CA ALA A 531 100.51 37.72 21.88
C ALA A 531 99.82 36.85 20.81
N VAL A 532 100.48 36.55 19.69
CA VAL A 532 99.92 35.65 18.66
C VAL A 532 99.66 34.25 19.22
N ARG A 533 100.48 33.78 20.18
CA ARG A 533 100.28 32.49 20.86
C ARG A 533 99.10 32.52 21.83
N SER A 534 98.89 33.61 22.58
CA SER A 534 97.70 33.76 23.42
C SER A 534 96.43 33.86 22.57
N ASP A 535 96.46 34.64 21.49
CA ASP A 535 95.33 34.83 20.58
C ASP A 535 94.94 33.50 19.91
N ARG A 536 95.92 32.76 19.38
CA ARG A 536 95.69 31.42 18.81
C ARG A 536 95.05 30.46 19.84
N ASN A 537 95.49 30.52 21.10
CA ASN A 537 94.91 29.68 22.15
C ASN A 537 93.49 30.14 22.54
N LEU A 538 93.23 31.45 22.56
CA LEU A 538 91.89 32.03 22.78
C LEU A 538 90.93 31.64 21.65
N TYR A 539 91.29 31.85 20.39
CA TYR A 539 90.47 31.44 19.26
C TYR A 539 90.25 29.92 19.21
N SER A 540 91.25 29.11 19.60
CA SER A 540 91.07 27.66 19.73
C SER A 540 90.11 27.27 20.86
N LYS A 541 90.05 28.04 21.96
CA LYS A 541 89.09 27.84 23.04
C LYS A 541 87.69 28.23 22.59
N ASN A 542 87.53 29.42 22.03
CA ASN A 542 86.26 29.94 21.53
C ASN A 542 85.67 29.04 20.42
N LEU A 543 86.52 28.48 19.54
CA LEU A 543 86.11 27.51 18.52
C LEU A 543 85.58 26.21 19.15
N ASN A 544 86.24 25.69 20.18
CA ASN A 544 85.77 24.50 20.89
C ASN A 544 84.46 24.78 21.65
N GLU A 545 84.31 25.96 22.26
CA GLU A 545 83.09 26.37 22.96
C GLU A 545 81.91 26.49 21.99
N ALA A 546 82.09 27.20 20.86
CA ALA A 546 81.10 27.27 19.80
C ALA A 546 80.78 25.88 19.19
N GLN A 547 81.76 24.99 19.07
CA GLN A 547 81.54 23.62 18.59
C GLN A 547 80.70 22.80 19.58
N VAL A 548 80.92 22.96 20.90
CA VAL A 548 80.09 22.34 21.94
C VAL A 548 78.66 22.89 21.90
N GLU A 549 78.48 24.22 21.81
CA GLU A 549 77.16 24.84 21.64
C GLU A 549 76.44 24.31 20.39
N ILE A 550 77.12 24.22 19.25
CA ILE A 550 76.58 23.61 18.02
C ILE A 550 76.16 22.15 18.25
N THR A 551 76.88 21.36 19.05
CA THR A 551 76.46 19.99 19.37
C THR A 551 75.25 19.92 20.30
N GLU A 552 75.14 20.79 21.31
CA GLU A 552 73.98 20.82 22.21
C GLU A 552 72.74 21.38 21.50
N MET A 553 72.87 22.42 20.67
CA MET A 553 71.77 22.91 19.82
C MET A 553 71.30 21.83 18.83
N LYS A 554 72.20 21.01 18.27
CA LYS A 554 71.83 19.83 17.47
C LYS A 554 71.15 18.74 18.30
N ARG A 555 71.47 18.58 19.59
CA ARG A 555 70.80 17.65 20.52
C ARG A 555 69.39 18.14 20.85
N GLN A 556 69.23 19.43 21.17
CA GLN A 556 67.94 20.06 21.42
C GLN A 556 67.04 20.02 20.18
N LEU A 557 67.57 20.31 18.98
CA LEU A 557 66.80 20.21 17.73
C LEU A 557 66.31 18.78 17.45
N LYS A 558 67.12 17.75 17.75
CA LYS A 558 66.66 16.34 17.69
C LYS A 558 65.52 16.03 18.67
N ILE A 559 65.60 16.53 19.91
CA ILE A 559 64.53 16.36 20.91
C ILE A 559 63.26 17.08 20.44
N MET A 560 63.39 18.32 19.96
CA MET A 560 62.30 19.14 19.43
C MET A 560 61.62 18.48 18.22
N ASN A 561 62.39 17.92 17.28
CA ASN A 561 61.85 17.15 16.17
C ASN A 561 61.09 15.91 16.66
N HIS A 562 61.63 15.16 17.63
CA HIS A 562 60.93 13.99 18.16
C HIS A 562 59.61 14.36 18.86
N GLN A 563 59.57 15.48 19.59
CA GLN A 563 58.33 16.03 20.16
C GLN A 563 57.36 16.47 19.07
N VAL A 564 57.83 17.12 18.00
CA VAL A 564 57.02 17.50 16.83
C VAL A 564 56.45 16.28 16.12
N ASP A 565 57.20 15.18 16.00
CA ASP A 565 56.74 13.95 15.37
C ASP A 565 55.77 13.17 16.26
N GLN A 566 56.01 13.09 17.58
CA GLN A 566 55.02 12.60 18.55
C GLN A 566 53.70 13.38 18.49
N LEU A 567 53.76 14.71 18.41
CA LEU A 567 52.56 15.56 18.28
C LEU A 567 51.84 15.35 16.95
N LYS A 568 52.54 15.06 15.84
CA LYS A 568 51.91 14.67 14.57
C LYS A 568 51.20 13.32 14.68
N GLU A 569 51.81 12.34 15.34
CA GLU A 569 51.18 11.02 15.57
C GLU A 569 49.95 11.15 16.47
N GLU A 570 50.00 11.96 17.53
CA GLU A 570 48.83 12.30 18.35
C GLU A 570 47.72 12.99 17.55
N ILE A 571 48.07 13.98 16.71
CA ILE A 571 47.10 14.68 15.85
C ILE A 571 46.47 13.70 14.87
N SER A 572 47.25 12.90 14.17
CA SER A 572 46.73 11.92 13.20
C SER A 572 45.89 10.83 13.87
N GLY A 573 46.25 10.40 15.08
CA GLY A 573 45.43 9.50 15.91
C GLY A 573 44.10 10.12 16.31
N LYS A 574 44.10 11.39 16.72
CA LYS A 574 42.88 12.16 17.07
C LYS A 574 42.01 12.43 15.84
N GLU A 575 42.58 12.75 14.68
CA GLU A 575 41.88 12.87 13.40
C GLU A 575 41.23 11.53 12.99
N SER A 576 41.96 10.41 13.11
CA SER A 576 41.42 9.07 12.84
C SER A 576 40.26 8.71 13.77
N ALA A 577 40.35 9.07 15.06
CA ALA A 577 39.27 8.88 16.03
C ALA A 577 38.05 9.75 15.70
N LEU A 578 38.25 11.04 15.38
CA LEU A 578 37.19 11.98 15.04
C LEU A 578 36.44 11.58 13.75
N VAL A 579 37.16 11.07 12.74
CA VAL A 579 36.54 10.50 11.53
C VAL A 579 35.69 9.26 11.86
N LYS A 580 36.15 8.39 12.77
CA LYS A 580 35.37 7.22 13.22
C LYS A 580 34.11 7.65 13.97
N GLU A 581 34.21 8.57 14.93
CA GLU A 581 33.04 9.11 15.63
C GLU A 581 32.06 9.79 14.67
N HIS A 582 32.54 10.54 13.67
CA HIS A 582 31.66 11.19 12.71
C HIS A 582 30.92 10.18 11.81
N LEU A 583 31.57 9.08 11.42
CA LEU A 583 30.92 7.98 10.70
C LEU A 583 29.91 7.23 11.58
N GLU A 584 30.23 6.99 12.85
CA GLU A 584 29.33 6.35 13.82
C GLU A 584 28.10 7.23 14.09
N PHE A 585 28.29 8.54 14.29
CA PHE A 585 27.22 9.53 14.41
C PHE A 585 26.30 9.51 13.18
N GLN A 586 26.87 9.49 11.96
CA GLN A 586 26.08 9.38 10.73
C GLN A 586 25.32 8.04 10.61
N ARG A 587 25.83 6.94 11.20
CA ARG A 587 25.12 5.66 11.24
C ARG A 587 23.94 5.75 12.22
N VAL A 588 24.19 6.24 13.43
CA VAL A 588 23.19 6.42 14.49
C VAL A 588 22.10 7.43 14.08
N GLU A 589 22.41 8.48 13.32
CA GLU A 589 21.36 9.36 12.77
C GLU A 589 20.47 8.64 11.75
N LYS A 590 21.03 7.81 10.85
CA LYS A 590 20.23 7.02 9.89
C LYS A 590 19.37 5.97 10.59
N GLU A 591 19.90 5.32 11.63
CA GLU A 591 19.15 4.41 12.49
C GLU A 591 18.00 5.14 13.21
N LYS A 592 18.27 6.31 13.79
CA LYS A 592 17.29 7.21 14.44
C LYS A 592 16.20 7.70 13.47
N GLU A 593 16.52 7.96 12.21
CA GLU A 593 15.51 8.31 11.20
C GLU A 593 14.69 7.10 10.72
N ALA A 594 15.33 5.94 10.52
CA ALA A 594 14.61 4.70 10.23
C ALA A 594 13.64 4.32 11.35
N LEU A 595 14.09 4.32 12.62
CA LEU A 595 13.25 4.04 13.79
C LEU A 595 12.13 5.06 13.98
N LYS A 596 12.33 6.35 13.61
CA LYS A 596 11.24 7.34 13.56
C LYS A 596 10.20 6.99 12.49
N ALA A 597 10.62 6.61 11.29
CA ALA A 597 9.73 6.24 10.20
C ALA A 597 8.93 4.98 10.53
N GLU A 598 9.58 3.97 11.13
CA GLU A 598 8.91 2.77 11.65
C GLU A 598 7.93 3.11 12.77
N LEU A 599 8.33 3.91 13.77
CA LEU A 599 7.43 4.36 14.84
C LEU A 599 6.21 5.12 14.30
N GLN A 600 6.39 5.95 13.26
CA GLN A 600 5.28 6.67 12.63
C GLN A 600 4.36 5.72 11.86
N LYS A 601 4.91 4.74 11.13
CA LYS A 601 4.15 3.68 10.45
C LYS A 601 3.36 2.83 11.44
N MET A 602 3.97 2.40 12.55
CA MET A 602 3.31 1.61 13.60
C MET A 602 2.21 2.42 14.30
N LYS A 603 2.42 3.73 14.54
CA LYS A 603 1.36 4.62 15.05
C LYS A 603 0.19 4.75 14.09
N GLN A 604 0.46 4.87 12.78
CA GLN A 604 -0.59 4.94 11.77
C GLN A 604 -1.39 3.62 11.72
N GLN A 605 -0.72 2.47 11.70
CA GLN A 605 -1.39 1.15 11.76
C GLN A 605 -2.20 0.96 13.05
N ALA A 606 -1.71 1.45 14.21
CA ALA A 606 -2.46 1.44 15.46
C ALA A 606 -3.69 2.36 15.43
N GLN A 607 -3.64 3.48 14.71
CA GLN A 607 -4.78 4.38 14.53
C GLN A 607 -5.81 3.81 13.54
N GLU A 608 -5.36 3.20 12.44
CA GLU A 608 -6.21 2.55 11.44
C GLU A 608 -6.93 1.32 12.03
N THR A 609 -6.21 0.48 12.79
CA THR A 609 -6.83 -0.66 13.51
C THR A 609 -7.76 -0.20 14.62
N LYS A 610 -7.46 0.88 15.34
CA LYS A 610 -8.42 1.46 16.30
C LYS A 610 -9.70 1.93 15.58
N GLN A 611 -9.59 2.68 14.48
CA GLN A 611 -10.76 3.12 13.72
C GLN A 611 -11.58 1.94 13.18
N PHE A 612 -10.95 0.84 12.82
CA PHE A 612 -11.65 -0.40 12.47
C PHE A 612 -12.44 -0.98 13.66
N ILE A 613 -11.85 -1.02 14.86
CA ILE A 613 -12.52 -1.47 16.09
C ILE A 613 -13.68 -0.53 16.45
N ASP A 614 -13.46 0.79 16.48
CA ASP A 614 -14.48 1.80 16.79
C ASP A 614 -15.70 1.66 15.83
N ASN A 615 -15.45 1.33 14.56
CA ASN A 615 -16.49 1.03 13.56
C ASN A 615 -17.19 -0.31 13.79
N GLN A 616 -16.46 -1.39 14.10
CA GLN A 616 -17.04 -2.71 14.37
C GLN A 616 -17.92 -2.69 15.62
N GLU A 617 -17.49 -2.03 16.71
CA GLU A 617 -18.35 -1.82 17.87
C GLU A 617 -19.62 -1.00 17.51
N ALA A 618 -19.51 -0.06 16.57
CA ALA A 618 -20.66 0.71 16.09
C ALA A 618 -21.60 -0.10 15.18
N GLU A 619 -21.14 -1.22 14.61
CA GLU A 619 -21.99 -2.20 13.92
C GLU A 619 -22.59 -3.20 14.91
N GLU A 620 -21.81 -3.70 15.88
CA GLU A 620 -22.30 -4.52 16.99
C GLU A 620 -23.44 -3.83 17.75
N ARG A 621 -23.28 -2.55 18.13
CA ARG A 621 -24.33 -1.75 18.78
C ARG A 621 -25.60 -1.59 17.93
N LYS A 622 -25.50 -1.62 16.58
CA LYS A 622 -26.69 -1.63 15.70
C LYS A 622 -27.33 -3.01 15.65
N LEU A 623 -26.53 -4.08 15.58
CA LEU A 623 -27.00 -5.46 15.52
C LEU A 623 -27.69 -5.88 16.82
N LEU A 624 -27.10 -5.54 17.98
CA LEU A 624 -27.72 -5.74 19.30
C LEU A 624 -29.08 -5.04 19.38
N LYS A 625 -29.18 -3.77 18.97
CA LYS A 625 -30.48 -3.08 18.93
C LYS A 625 -31.49 -3.76 18.00
N ILE A 626 -31.07 -4.26 16.83
CA ILE A 626 -31.96 -4.99 15.91
C ILE A 626 -32.45 -6.30 16.55
N ILE A 627 -31.61 -6.96 17.35
CA ILE A 627 -31.99 -8.14 18.14
C ILE A 627 -33.01 -7.76 19.22
N ASP A 628 -32.76 -6.69 19.99
CA ASP A 628 -33.70 -6.18 21.02
C ASP A 628 -35.06 -5.81 20.43
N ASP A 629 -35.08 -5.06 19.32
CA ASP A 629 -36.30 -4.66 18.61
C ASP A 629 -37.06 -5.91 18.07
N ALA A 630 -36.34 -6.93 17.58
CA ALA A 630 -36.93 -8.18 17.10
C ALA A 630 -37.45 -9.09 18.22
N ASP A 631 -36.75 -9.19 19.35
CA ASP A 631 -37.17 -9.96 20.52
C ASP A 631 -38.39 -9.33 21.20
N ALA A 632 -38.46 -7.98 21.22
CA ALA A 632 -39.63 -7.24 21.67
C ALA A 632 -40.85 -7.47 20.76
N GLU A 633 -40.65 -7.50 19.44
CA GLU A 633 -41.73 -7.79 18.49
C GLU A 633 -42.18 -9.26 18.55
N ARG A 634 -41.26 -10.22 18.68
CA ARG A 634 -41.57 -11.63 18.95
C ARG A 634 -42.42 -11.79 20.22
N LEU A 635 -42.12 -11.01 21.27
CA LEU A 635 -42.90 -11.02 22.52
C LEU A 635 -44.31 -10.42 22.35
N ARG A 636 -44.49 -9.41 21.49
CA ARG A 636 -45.83 -8.88 21.13
C ARG A 636 -46.64 -9.92 20.35
N GLN A 637 -46.04 -10.52 19.32
CA GLN A 637 -46.68 -11.54 18.50
C GLN A 637 -47.09 -12.77 19.32
N LYS A 638 -46.24 -13.19 20.28
CA LYS A 638 -46.63 -14.24 21.22
C LYS A 638 -47.85 -13.86 22.05
N LYS A 639 -47.91 -12.65 22.62
CA LYS A 639 -49.09 -12.19 23.39
C LYS A 639 -50.36 -12.12 22.53
N GLN A 640 -50.26 -11.73 21.27
CA GLN A 640 -51.38 -11.76 20.33
C GLN A 640 -51.84 -13.18 20.03
N LEU A 641 -50.90 -14.14 19.84
CA LEU A 641 -51.22 -15.55 19.67
C LEU A 641 -51.90 -16.14 20.92
N ASP A 642 -51.37 -15.85 22.11
CA ASP A 642 -51.94 -16.28 23.40
C ASP A 642 -53.36 -15.70 23.58
N GLN A 643 -53.60 -14.45 23.17
CA GLN A 643 -54.95 -13.84 23.14
C GLN A 643 -55.88 -14.56 22.16
N VAL A 644 -55.48 -14.77 20.90
CA VAL A 644 -56.30 -15.46 19.88
C VAL A 644 -56.61 -16.91 20.28
N ILE A 645 -55.69 -17.59 20.98
CA ILE A 645 -55.93 -18.90 21.60
C ILE A 645 -57.03 -18.79 22.68
N SER A 646 -56.96 -17.79 23.58
CA SER A 646 -58.00 -17.60 24.59
C SER A 646 -59.38 -17.27 24.00
N GLU A 647 -59.44 -16.46 22.93
CA GLU A 647 -60.67 -16.14 22.21
C GLU A 647 -61.24 -17.38 21.51
N ARG A 648 -60.39 -18.17 20.84
CA ARG A 648 -60.75 -19.47 20.25
C ARG A 648 -61.34 -20.42 21.30
N ASP A 649 -60.75 -20.49 22.48
CA ASP A 649 -61.16 -21.45 23.52
C ASP A 649 -62.46 -21.02 24.22
N ILE A 650 -62.68 -19.70 24.38
CA ILE A 650 -63.97 -19.15 24.79
C ILE A 650 -65.05 -19.46 23.74
N LEU A 651 -64.79 -19.20 22.45
CA LEU A 651 -65.74 -19.47 21.37
C LEU A 651 -66.02 -20.96 21.21
N GLY A 652 -65.01 -21.82 21.35
CA GLY A 652 -65.16 -23.28 21.33
C GLY A 652 -66.04 -23.76 22.48
N THR A 653 -65.83 -23.26 23.69
CA THR A 653 -66.67 -23.56 24.87
C THR A 653 -68.11 -23.11 24.65
N GLN A 654 -68.32 -21.90 24.11
CA GLN A 654 -69.66 -21.42 23.76
C GLN A 654 -70.33 -22.30 22.70
N LEU A 655 -69.61 -22.70 21.65
CA LEU A 655 -70.13 -23.53 20.55
C LEU A 655 -70.51 -24.94 21.02
N VAL A 656 -69.70 -25.56 21.90
CA VAL A 656 -70.06 -26.82 22.56
C VAL A 656 -71.37 -26.64 23.34
N HIS A 657 -71.50 -25.60 24.16
CA HIS A 657 -72.71 -25.39 24.94
C HIS A 657 -73.95 -25.07 24.06
N ARG A 658 -73.78 -24.40 22.92
CA ARG A 658 -74.87 -24.23 21.93
C ARG A 658 -75.27 -25.55 21.28
N ASN A 659 -74.32 -26.44 21.00
CA ASN A 659 -74.62 -27.78 20.48
C ASN A 659 -75.36 -28.64 21.51
N GLU A 660 -75.01 -28.56 22.79
CA GLU A 660 -75.78 -29.18 23.90
C GLU A 660 -77.22 -28.64 23.96
N GLN A 661 -77.39 -27.31 23.91
CA GLN A 661 -78.71 -26.68 23.87
C GLN A 661 -79.54 -27.15 22.67
N LEU A 662 -78.94 -27.26 21.48
CA LEU A 662 -79.60 -27.78 20.27
C LEU A 662 -79.99 -29.25 20.42
N ALA A 663 -79.11 -30.11 20.96
CA ALA A 663 -79.42 -31.52 21.20
C ALA A 663 -80.59 -31.69 22.19
N LEU A 664 -80.61 -30.92 23.28
CA LEU A 664 -81.72 -30.89 24.24
C LEU A 664 -83.05 -30.41 23.58
N LEU A 665 -82.98 -29.43 22.67
CA LEU A 665 -84.15 -28.98 21.90
C LEU A 665 -84.65 -30.05 20.92
N TYR A 666 -83.76 -30.77 20.22
CA TYR A 666 -84.14 -31.86 19.33
C TYR A 666 -84.81 -33.03 20.08
N GLU A 667 -84.27 -33.46 21.22
CA GLU A 667 -84.92 -34.48 22.05
C GLU A 667 -86.26 -33.98 22.63
N LYS A 668 -86.36 -32.71 23.02
CA LYS A 668 -87.63 -32.11 23.45
C LYS A 668 -88.69 -32.13 22.34
N ILE A 669 -88.33 -31.75 21.10
CA ILE A 669 -89.21 -31.80 19.93
C ILE A 669 -89.65 -33.25 19.65
N LYS A 670 -88.71 -34.21 19.68
CA LYS A 670 -88.96 -35.64 19.48
C LYS A 670 -89.91 -36.24 20.53
N ILE A 671 -89.76 -35.84 21.80
CA ILE A 671 -90.69 -36.20 22.88
C ILE A 671 -92.06 -35.57 22.64
N GLN A 672 -92.13 -34.28 22.29
CA GLN A 672 -93.39 -33.59 21.98
C GLN A 672 -94.12 -34.21 20.78
N GLN A 673 -93.41 -34.57 19.71
CA GLN A 673 -93.99 -35.28 18.57
C GLN A 673 -94.51 -36.67 18.97
N SER A 674 -93.78 -37.41 19.81
CA SER A 674 -94.28 -38.70 20.34
C SER A 674 -95.56 -38.55 21.17
N MET A 675 -95.68 -37.47 21.96
CA MET A 675 -96.90 -37.15 22.71
C MET A 675 -98.06 -36.73 21.79
N LEU A 676 -97.79 -35.90 20.78
CA LEU A 676 -98.79 -35.47 19.78
C LEU A 676 -99.34 -36.67 19.00
N ASN A 677 -98.49 -37.53 18.45
CA ASN A 677 -98.91 -38.73 17.72
C ASN A 677 -99.77 -39.67 18.61
N LYS A 678 -99.42 -39.82 19.89
CA LYS A 678 -100.24 -40.60 20.86
C LYS A 678 -101.59 -39.94 21.13
N GLY A 679 -101.62 -38.62 21.30
CA GLY A 679 -102.84 -37.84 21.49
C GLY A 679 -103.75 -37.87 20.27
N GLU A 680 -103.20 -37.82 19.06
CA GLU A 680 -103.91 -37.95 17.79
C GLU A 680 -104.56 -39.34 17.65
N ILE A 681 -103.82 -40.42 17.94
CA ILE A 681 -104.36 -41.79 17.94
C ILE A 681 -105.54 -41.90 18.93
N GLN A 682 -105.39 -41.38 20.15
CA GLN A 682 -106.47 -41.38 21.15
C GLN A 682 -107.66 -40.51 20.73
N TYR A 683 -107.43 -39.35 20.13
CA TYR A 683 -108.49 -38.48 19.61
C TYR A 683 -109.27 -39.17 18.48
N ASN A 684 -108.57 -39.79 17.52
CA ASN A 684 -109.19 -40.51 16.42
C ASN A 684 -110.01 -41.73 16.91
N GLN A 685 -109.54 -42.43 17.95
CA GLN A 685 -110.35 -43.46 18.64
C GLN A 685 -111.64 -42.87 19.23
N ARG A 686 -111.59 -41.71 19.90
CA ARG A 686 -112.80 -41.05 20.44
C ARG A 686 -113.73 -40.51 19.35
N VAL A 687 -113.20 -40.06 18.21
CA VAL A 687 -114.03 -39.68 17.04
C VAL A 687 -114.78 -40.90 16.50
N GLU A 688 -114.14 -42.09 16.47
CA GLU A 688 -114.78 -43.33 16.05
C GLU A 688 -115.79 -43.86 17.09
N ASP A 689 -115.48 -43.81 18.40
CA ASP A 689 -116.45 -44.09 19.47
C ASP A 689 -117.73 -43.24 19.28
N ILE A 690 -117.55 -41.94 19.03
CA ILE A 690 -118.64 -40.99 18.76
C ILE A 690 -119.37 -41.33 17.46
N ARG A 691 -118.68 -41.85 16.42
CA ARG A 691 -119.31 -42.31 15.17
C ARG A 691 -120.19 -43.53 15.40
N LEU A 692 -119.69 -44.53 16.15
CA LEU A 692 -120.41 -45.74 16.52
C LEU A 692 -121.63 -45.42 17.39
N LEU A 693 -121.47 -44.59 18.42
CA LEU A 693 -122.60 -44.12 19.26
C LEU A 693 -123.64 -43.34 18.44
N LYS A 694 -123.23 -42.50 17.47
CA LYS A 694 -124.15 -41.83 16.53
C LYS A 694 -124.88 -42.81 15.61
N LEU A 695 -124.29 -43.96 15.27
CA LEU A 695 -124.96 -45.02 14.50
C LEU A 695 -125.96 -45.79 15.37
N GLU A 696 -125.59 -46.14 16.61
CA GLU A 696 -126.50 -46.83 17.54
C GLU A 696 -127.70 -45.93 17.93
N ILE A 697 -127.48 -44.63 18.16
CA ILE A 697 -128.57 -43.67 18.34
C ILE A 697 -129.50 -43.60 17.11
N LYS A 698 -128.97 -43.73 15.88
CA LYS A 698 -129.80 -43.81 14.66
C LYS A 698 -130.58 -45.12 14.59
N LYS A 699 -129.98 -46.25 14.99
CA LYS A 699 -130.65 -47.57 15.08
C LYS A 699 -131.78 -47.55 16.11
N LEU A 700 -131.49 -47.18 17.36
CA LEU A 700 -132.49 -47.08 18.44
C LEU A 700 -133.63 -46.09 18.10
N ARG A 701 -133.34 -45.00 17.37
CA ARG A 701 -134.39 -44.09 16.85
C ARG A 701 -135.26 -44.72 15.76
N ARG A 702 -134.70 -45.57 14.89
CA ARG A 702 -135.46 -46.34 13.89
C ARG A 702 -136.32 -47.40 14.57
N GLU A 703 -135.76 -48.15 15.52
CA GLU A 703 -136.47 -49.17 16.31
C GLU A 703 -137.62 -48.54 17.11
N LYS A 704 -137.39 -47.42 17.81
CA LYS A 704 -138.47 -46.62 18.43
C LYS A 704 -139.51 -46.16 17.40
N GLY A 705 -139.09 -45.75 16.21
CA GLY A 705 -140.00 -45.34 15.14
C GLY A 705 -140.89 -46.48 14.62
N ILE A 706 -140.33 -47.70 14.52
CA ILE A 706 -141.07 -48.91 14.15
C ILE A 706 -142.03 -49.30 15.28
N LEU A 707 -141.56 -49.34 16.53
CA LEU A 707 -142.37 -49.67 17.71
C LEU A 707 -143.51 -48.67 17.93
N THR A 708 -143.29 -47.36 17.71
CA THR A 708 -144.35 -46.35 17.77
C THR A 708 -145.43 -46.62 16.71
N LYS A 709 -145.05 -47.05 15.49
CA LYS A 709 -146.01 -47.44 14.45
C LYS A 709 -146.77 -48.72 14.81
N THR A 710 -146.10 -49.76 15.30
CA THR A 710 -146.80 -50.99 15.70
C THR A 710 -147.74 -50.74 16.88
N VAL A 711 -147.43 -49.82 17.80
CA VAL A 711 -148.34 -49.39 18.87
C VAL A 711 -149.54 -48.61 18.33
N ALA A 712 -149.38 -47.75 17.30
CA ALA A 712 -150.53 -47.10 16.66
C ALA A 712 -151.49 -48.14 16.06
N ASN A 713 -150.95 -49.13 15.32
CA ASN A 713 -151.73 -50.22 14.76
C ASN A 713 -152.48 -51.06 15.81
N VAL A 714 -152.09 -51.06 17.10
CA VAL A 714 -152.83 -51.79 18.15
C VAL A 714 -154.21 -51.18 18.37
N GLU A 715 -154.39 -49.87 18.22
CA GLU A 715 -155.71 -49.23 18.40
C GLU A 715 -156.60 -49.43 17.17
N ASP A 716 -156.03 -49.47 15.97
CA ASP A 716 -156.73 -49.89 14.75
C ASP A 716 -157.17 -51.36 14.85
N LEU A 717 -156.29 -52.26 15.29
CA LEU A 717 -156.62 -53.68 15.52
C LEU A 717 -157.65 -53.87 16.64
N ARG A 718 -157.67 -53.02 17.68
CA ARG A 718 -158.76 -52.99 18.67
C ARG A 718 -160.07 -52.53 18.05
N CYS A 719 -160.04 -51.50 17.20
CA CYS A 719 -161.20 -51.05 16.45
C CYS A 719 -161.73 -52.15 15.51
N GLU A 720 -160.84 -52.92 14.85
CA GLU A 720 -161.22 -54.10 14.07
C GLU A 720 -161.79 -55.21 14.96
N VAL A 721 -161.22 -55.50 16.13
CA VAL A 721 -161.78 -56.49 17.07
C VAL A 721 -163.18 -56.07 17.55
N PHE A 722 -163.39 -54.81 17.92
CA PHE A 722 -164.73 -54.30 18.25
C PHE A 722 -165.67 -54.29 17.04
N HIS A 723 -165.17 -54.00 15.84
CA HIS A 723 -165.93 -54.09 14.61
C HIS A 723 -166.37 -55.53 14.35
N MET A 724 -165.45 -56.50 14.38
CA MET A 724 -165.73 -57.92 14.16
C MET A 724 -166.60 -58.52 15.26
N GLN A 725 -166.48 -58.08 16.52
CA GLN A 725 -167.43 -58.41 17.58
C GLN A 725 -168.83 -57.86 17.26
N ARG A 726 -168.94 -56.62 16.77
CA ARG A 726 -170.22 -56.01 16.39
C ARG A 726 -170.81 -56.62 15.12
N GLU A 727 -170.00 -57.00 14.14
CA GLU A 727 -170.43 -57.75 12.95
C GLU A 727 -170.89 -59.16 13.34
N LEU A 728 -170.16 -59.88 14.20
CA LEU A 728 -170.59 -61.17 14.74
C LEU A 728 -171.91 -61.05 15.52
N LEU A 729 -172.11 -59.95 16.26
CA LEU A 729 -173.35 -59.70 16.99
C LEU A 729 -174.49 -59.34 16.03
N ARG A 730 -174.23 -58.52 15.00
CA ARG A 730 -175.16 -58.21 13.90
C ARG A 730 -175.56 -59.47 13.14
N GLU A 731 -174.62 -60.31 12.74
CA GLU A 731 -174.89 -61.55 12.01
C GLU A 731 -175.58 -62.59 12.89
N ARG A 732 -175.37 -62.61 14.21
CA ARG A 732 -176.22 -63.39 15.14
C ARG A 732 -177.66 -62.86 15.21
N THR A 733 -177.84 -61.54 15.26
CA THR A 733 -179.18 -60.92 15.15
C THR A 733 -179.78 -61.15 13.76
N ARG A 734 -178.95 -61.24 12.72
CA ARG A 734 -179.36 -61.50 11.34
C ARG A 734 -179.72 -62.96 11.10
N CYS A 735 -179.03 -63.92 11.73
CA CYS A 735 -179.48 -65.30 11.75
C CYS A 735 -180.87 -65.40 12.36
N ARG A 736 -181.14 -64.73 13.50
CA ARG A 736 -182.50 -64.63 14.05
C ARG A 736 -183.47 -63.93 13.11
N ALA A 737 -183.11 -62.78 12.54
CA ALA A 737 -183.96 -62.08 11.59
C ALA A 737 -184.18 -62.86 10.28
N LEU A 738 -183.33 -63.83 9.93
CA LEU A 738 -183.49 -64.75 8.80
C LEU A 738 -184.23 -66.04 9.18
N GLU A 739 -184.16 -66.46 10.46
CA GLU A 739 -185.07 -67.45 11.06
C GLU A 739 -186.51 -66.88 11.10
N GLU A 740 -186.65 -65.57 11.34
CA GLU A 740 -187.92 -64.82 11.32
C GLU A 740 -188.38 -64.47 9.88
N GLU A 741 -187.49 -63.99 8.99
CA GLU A 741 -187.83 -63.77 7.55
C GLU A 741 -188.09 -65.09 6.80
N LEU A 742 -187.67 -66.25 7.33
CA LEU A 742 -188.08 -67.56 6.81
C LEU A 742 -189.58 -67.84 7.00
N GLU A 743 -190.26 -67.17 7.94
CA GLU A 743 -191.72 -67.25 8.10
C GLU A 743 -192.47 -66.39 7.06
N SER A 744 -191.84 -65.33 6.50
CA SER A 744 -192.40 -64.57 5.36
C SER A 744 -191.35 -63.68 4.64
N PRO A 745 -190.73 -64.15 3.54
CA PRO A 745 -189.67 -63.39 2.86
C PRO A 745 -190.17 -62.50 1.72
N MET A 746 -189.80 -61.21 1.74
CA MET A 746 -189.78 -60.35 0.54
C MET A 746 -188.65 -59.31 0.62
N ASN A 747 -187.45 -59.73 0.24
CA ASN A 747 -186.21 -58.93 0.24
C ASN A 747 -186.00 -58.20 -1.10
N VAL A 748 -185.19 -57.10 -1.13
CA VAL A 748 -184.29 -56.71 -2.27
C VAL A 748 -183.49 -55.41 -2.00
N HIS A 749 -182.16 -55.58 -1.80
CA HIS A 749 -180.98 -54.95 -2.44
C HIS A 749 -180.97 -53.51 -3.08
N ARG A 750 -179.86 -52.76 -3.31
CA ARG A 750 -178.41 -52.78 -2.89
C ARG A 750 -177.53 -51.69 -3.63
N TRP A 751 -176.65 -50.96 -2.90
CA TRP A 751 -175.37 -50.27 -3.32
C TRP A 751 -175.28 -48.98 -4.20
N ARG A 752 -174.26 -48.11 -3.90
CA ARG A 752 -173.23 -47.61 -4.88
C ARG A 752 -171.88 -47.17 -4.21
N LYS A 753 -170.95 -46.50 -4.94
CA LYS A 753 -169.47 -46.40 -4.72
C LYS A 753 -168.93 -44.94 -4.53
N LEU A 754 -167.61 -44.83 -4.24
CA LEU A 754 -166.77 -43.62 -4.04
C LEU A 754 -165.70 -43.42 -5.16
N GLU A 755 -165.02 -42.25 -5.19
CA GLU A 755 -163.93 -41.85 -6.12
C GLU A 755 -162.77 -41.06 -5.43
N ALA A 756 -161.60 -40.93 -6.10
CA ALA A 756 -160.42 -40.13 -5.66
C ALA A 756 -159.43 -39.83 -6.84
N CYS A 757 -158.56 -38.82 -6.74
CA CYS A 757 -157.54 -38.43 -7.76
C CYS A 757 -156.26 -37.80 -7.15
N ASP A 758 -155.13 -37.84 -7.89
CA ASP A 758 -153.79 -37.30 -7.52
C ASP A 758 -153.04 -36.71 -8.75
N PRO A 759 -151.99 -35.85 -8.60
CA PRO A 759 -151.33 -35.11 -9.69
C PRO A 759 -150.12 -35.82 -10.36
N SER A 760 -149.62 -35.27 -11.49
CA SER A 760 -148.81 -36.01 -12.48
C SER A 760 -147.28 -35.77 -12.50
N THR A 761 -146.57 -36.73 -13.12
CA THR A 761 -145.11 -36.91 -13.11
C THR A 761 -144.27 -35.83 -13.80
N PHE A 762 -144.84 -35.05 -14.72
CA PHE A 762 -144.08 -34.08 -15.55
C PHE A 762 -143.35 -33.02 -14.72
N GLN A 763 -143.94 -32.59 -13.59
CA GLN A 763 -143.37 -31.54 -12.74
C GLN A 763 -142.06 -31.95 -12.05
N LEU A 764 -141.84 -33.25 -11.79
CA LEU A 764 -140.58 -33.72 -11.21
C LEU A 764 -139.42 -33.64 -12.22
N ILE A 765 -139.68 -33.96 -13.49
CA ILE A 765 -138.65 -34.05 -14.54
C ILE A 765 -138.03 -32.67 -14.81
N GLN A 766 -138.85 -31.61 -14.92
CA GLN A 766 -138.35 -30.24 -15.08
C GLN A 766 -137.42 -29.81 -13.94
N LYS A 767 -137.68 -30.26 -12.71
CA LYS A 767 -136.88 -29.91 -11.52
C LYS A 767 -135.51 -30.59 -11.52
N ILE A 768 -135.38 -31.78 -12.10
CA ILE A 768 -134.09 -32.48 -12.23
C ILE A 768 -133.18 -31.73 -13.23
N HIS A 769 -133.70 -31.36 -14.40
CA HIS A 769 -132.94 -30.64 -15.44
C HIS A 769 -132.55 -29.20 -15.06
N SER A 770 -133.12 -28.60 -14.01
CA SER A 770 -132.69 -27.30 -13.48
C SER A 770 -131.51 -27.44 -12.50
N LEU A 771 -131.49 -28.51 -11.71
CA LEU A 771 -130.43 -28.79 -10.73
C LEU A 771 -129.13 -29.27 -11.42
N GLN A 772 -129.22 -30.12 -12.44
CA GLN A 772 -128.04 -30.62 -13.17
C GLN A 772 -127.24 -29.50 -13.85
N ARG A 773 -127.90 -28.53 -14.52
CA ARG A 773 -127.20 -27.38 -15.12
C ARG A 773 -126.52 -26.50 -14.07
N ARG A 774 -127.16 -26.29 -12.91
CA ARG A 774 -126.58 -25.51 -11.81
C ARG A 774 -125.39 -26.20 -11.12
N LEU A 775 -125.31 -27.53 -11.22
CA LEU A 775 -124.16 -28.30 -10.74
C LEU A 775 -122.95 -28.11 -11.65
N ILE A 776 -123.12 -28.22 -12.99
CA ILE A 776 -122.04 -28.11 -13.99
C ILE A 776 -121.30 -26.78 -13.84
N THR A 777 -122.02 -25.65 -13.83
CA THR A 777 -121.42 -24.31 -13.68
C THR A 777 -120.66 -24.13 -12.36
N LYS A 778 -121.04 -24.85 -11.30
CA LYS A 778 -120.30 -24.84 -10.02
C LYS A 778 -119.13 -25.81 -9.97
N SER A 779 -119.05 -26.79 -10.87
CA SER A 779 -117.82 -27.57 -11.09
C SER A 779 -116.78 -26.74 -11.88
N GLU A 780 -117.24 -26.02 -12.91
CA GLU A 780 -116.39 -25.15 -13.75
C GLU A 780 -115.71 -24.05 -12.91
N GLU A 781 -116.48 -23.33 -12.07
CA GLU A 781 -115.96 -22.32 -11.12
C GLU A 781 -114.93 -22.84 -10.10
N VAL A 782 -114.89 -24.16 -9.84
CA VAL A 782 -113.92 -24.78 -8.92
C VAL A 782 -112.61 -25.07 -9.66
N VAL A 783 -112.70 -25.66 -10.86
CA VAL A 783 -111.52 -25.97 -11.68
C VAL A 783 -110.73 -24.70 -12.02
N GLU A 784 -111.40 -23.60 -12.38
CA GLU A 784 -110.74 -22.31 -12.61
C GLU A 784 -109.95 -21.82 -11.38
N LYS A 785 -110.49 -22.02 -10.17
CA LYS A 785 -109.86 -21.57 -8.91
C LYS A 785 -108.72 -22.47 -8.47
N GLU A 786 -108.81 -23.77 -8.72
CA GLU A 786 -107.70 -24.71 -8.49
C GLU A 786 -106.51 -24.41 -9.41
N LEU A 787 -106.77 -24.07 -10.68
CA LEU A 787 -105.74 -23.69 -11.64
C LEU A 787 -105.06 -22.37 -11.22
N LEU A 788 -105.85 -21.36 -10.82
CA LEU A 788 -105.33 -20.11 -10.27
C LEU A 788 -104.52 -20.31 -8.98
N LEU A 789 -104.90 -21.26 -8.12
CA LEU A 789 -104.12 -21.62 -6.93
C LEU A 789 -102.76 -22.22 -7.31
N GLN A 790 -102.71 -23.18 -8.24
CA GLN A 790 -101.45 -23.79 -8.69
C GLN A 790 -100.48 -22.77 -9.29
N GLU A 791 -100.96 -21.76 -10.02
CA GLU A 791 -100.10 -20.67 -10.51
C GLU A 791 -99.53 -19.82 -9.36
N LYS A 792 -100.34 -19.48 -8.35
CA LYS A 792 -99.86 -18.72 -7.18
C LYS A 792 -98.91 -19.54 -6.29
N GLU A 793 -99.11 -20.84 -6.17
CA GLU A 793 -98.19 -21.73 -5.46
C GLU A 793 -96.84 -21.86 -6.17
N LYS A 794 -96.82 -22.02 -7.51
CA LYS A 794 -95.57 -21.98 -8.30
C LYS A 794 -94.82 -20.66 -8.09
N LEU A 795 -95.49 -19.53 -8.30
CA LEU A 795 -94.90 -18.20 -8.10
C LEU A 795 -94.40 -18.01 -6.66
N TYR A 796 -95.09 -18.52 -5.65
CA TYR A 796 -94.65 -18.47 -4.25
C TYR A 796 -93.40 -19.34 -3.99
N VAL A 797 -93.32 -20.55 -4.57
CA VAL A 797 -92.14 -21.43 -4.46
C VAL A 797 -90.93 -20.85 -5.20
N GLU A 798 -91.15 -20.21 -6.36
CA GLU A 798 -90.12 -19.49 -7.12
C GLU A 798 -89.62 -18.28 -6.34
N LEU A 799 -90.51 -17.42 -5.83
CA LEU A 799 -90.14 -16.26 -5.03
C LEU A 799 -89.40 -16.67 -3.75
N LYS A 800 -89.82 -17.78 -3.11
CA LYS A 800 -89.14 -18.36 -1.94
C LYS A 800 -87.75 -18.90 -2.29
N HIS A 801 -87.55 -19.49 -3.47
CA HIS A 801 -86.22 -19.88 -3.96
C HIS A 801 -85.33 -18.68 -4.28
N ILE A 802 -85.89 -17.59 -4.81
CA ILE A 802 -85.14 -16.35 -5.07
C ILE A 802 -84.71 -15.70 -3.75
N LEU A 803 -85.63 -15.57 -2.78
CA LEU A 803 -85.34 -15.03 -1.46
C LEU A 803 -84.32 -15.89 -0.69
N ALA A 804 -84.43 -17.22 -0.75
CA ALA A 804 -83.45 -18.13 -0.15
C ALA A 804 -82.07 -18.14 -0.84
N ARG A 805 -81.94 -17.50 -2.02
CA ARG A 805 -80.68 -17.32 -2.76
C ARG A 805 -80.09 -15.92 -2.63
N GLN A 806 -80.81 -14.95 -2.05
CA GLN A 806 -80.23 -13.64 -1.75
C GLN A 806 -79.43 -13.71 -0.44
N PRO A 807 -78.16 -13.28 -0.42
CA PRO A 807 -77.43 -13.14 0.83
C PRO A 807 -78.10 -12.09 1.71
N GLY A 808 -78.20 -12.36 3.02
CA GLY A 808 -78.62 -11.35 3.99
C GLY A 808 -77.67 -10.14 3.99
N PRO A 809 -78.10 -8.96 4.49
CA PRO A 809 -77.34 -7.72 4.34
C PRO A 809 -75.89 -7.82 4.84
N GLU A 810 -75.66 -8.47 5.97
CA GLU A 810 -74.31 -8.73 6.52
C GLU A 810 -73.43 -9.57 5.57
N VAL A 811 -74.01 -10.56 4.90
CA VAL A 811 -73.32 -11.42 3.92
C VAL A 811 -73.11 -10.66 2.59
N ALA A 812 -74.03 -9.77 2.21
CA ALA A 812 -73.85 -8.89 1.06
C ALA A 812 -72.69 -7.89 1.28
N GLU A 813 -72.59 -7.29 2.47
CA GLU A 813 -71.46 -6.43 2.85
C GLU A 813 -70.14 -7.22 2.91
N GLN A 814 -70.13 -8.42 3.50
CA GLN A 814 -68.96 -9.31 3.47
C GLN A 814 -68.54 -9.67 2.05
N ILE A 815 -69.47 -10.00 1.14
CA ILE A 815 -69.18 -10.25 -0.27
C ILE A 815 -68.63 -8.99 -0.95
N GLN A 816 -69.13 -7.80 -0.63
CA GLN A 816 -68.61 -6.54 -1.17
C GLN A 816 -67.17 -6.26 -0.69
N ILE A 817 -66.88 -6.48 0.59
CA ILE A 817 -65.54 -6.38 1.18
C ILE A 817 -64.61 -7.40 0.51
N TYR A 818 -64.99 -8.68 0.44
CA TYR A 818 -64.19 -9.71 -0.22
C TYR A 818 -63.98 -9.43 -1.71
N GLN A 819 -64.95 -8.85 -2.44
CA GLN A 819 -64.75 -8.41 -3.82
C GLN A 819 -63.76 -7.24 -3.93
N GLN A 820 -63.75 -6.29 -2.99
CA GLN A 820 -62.74 -5.23 -2.95
C GLN A 820 -61.36 -5.83 -2.66
N THR A 821 -61.21 -6.65 -1.61
CA THR A 821 -59.97 -7.34 -1.26
C THR A 821 -59.46 -8.22 -2.41
N LEU A 822 -60.33 -8.95 -3.11
CA LEU A 822 -59.97 -9.76 -4.28
C LEU A 822 -59.49 -8.89 -5.44
N ARG A 823 -60.13 -7.74 -5.70
CA ARG A 823 -59.67 -6.78 -6.74
C ARG A 823 -58.31 -6.17 -6.39
N GLU A 824 -58.06 -5.88 -5.12
CA GLU A 824 -56.76 -5.38 -4.64
C GLU A 824 -55.67 -6.46 -4.69
N LYS A 825 -55.96 -7.68 -4.25
CA LYS A 825 -55.05 -8.82 -4.40
C LYS A 825 -54.79 -9.17 -5.86
N THR A 826 -55.78 -9.00 -6.74
CA THR A 826 -55.61 -9.12 -8.20
C THR A 826 -54.72 -8.01 -8.79
N LYS A 827 -54.77 -6.77 -8.25
CA LYS A 827 -53.83 -5.71 -8.62
C LYS A 827 -52.41 -6.02 -8.13
N GLN A 828 -52.26 -6.47 -6.88
CA GLN A 828 -50.97 -6.88 -6.29
C GLN A 828 -50.36 -8.05 -7.07
N LEU A 829 -51.14 -9.08 -7.40
CA LEU A 829 -50.69 -10.17 -8.26
C LEU A 829 -50.25 -9.67 -9.64
N LYS A 830 -50.99 -8.77 -10.29
CA LYS A 830 -50.59 -8.19 -11.59
C LYS A 830 -49.30 -7.38 -11.51
N ALA A 831 -49.08 -6.64 -10.42
CA ALA A 831 -47.81 -5.95 -10.17
C ALA A 831 -46.65 -6.95 -10.03
N LEU A 832 -46.81 -7.96 -9.17
CA LEU A 832 -45.85 -9.04 -8.98
C LEU A 832 -45.58 -9.84 -10.27
N THR A 833 -46.58 -10.03 -11.14
CA THR A 833 -46.38 -10.65 -12.47
C THR A 833 -45.59 -9.73 -13.40
N SER A 834 -45.81 -8.41 -13.39
CA SER A 834 -44.96 -7.49 -14.17
C SER A 834 -43.53 -7.40 -13.63
N GLU A 835 -43.34 -7.46 -12.31
CA GLU A 835 -42.02 -7.53 -11.66
C GLU A 835 -41.31 -8.84 -12.01
N LEU A 836 -42.01 -9.99 -11.93
CA LEU A 836 -41.48 -11.30 -12.34
C LEU A 836 -41.07 -11.29 -13.82
N ASN A 837 -41.93 -10.81 -14.72
CA ASN A 837 -41.62 -10.73 -16.15
C ASN A 837 -40.42 -9.80 -16.43
N MET A 838 -40.26 -8.72 -15.66
CA MET A 838 -39.09 -7.85 -15.73
C MET A 838 -37.81 -8.59 -15.29
N TYR A 839 -37.84 -9.33 -14.18
CA TYR A 839 -36.70 -10.13 -13.72
C TYR A 839 -36.38 -11.30 -14.67
N GLU A 840 -37.38 -11.92 -15.30
CA GLU A 840 -37.17 -12.90 -16.36
C GLU A 840 -36.51 -12.27 -17.59
N SER A 841 -36.94 -11.07 -18.00
CA SER A 841 -36.33 -10.33 -19.10
C SER A 841 -34.87 -9.94 -18.80
N GLN A 842 -34.59 -9.42 -17.59
CA GLN A 842 -33.22 -9.15 -17.13
C GLN A 842 -32.37 -10.44 -17.09
N THR A 843 -32.95 -11.57 -16.66
CA THR A 843 -32.26 -12.87 -16.65
C THR A 843 -31.95 -13.38 -18.06
N GLN A 844 -32.84 -13.14 -19.04
CA GLN A 844 -32.58 -13.44 -20.45
C GLN A 844 -31.49 -12.53 -21.03
N GLU A 845 -31.51 -11.24 -20.68
CA GLU A 845 -30.48 -10.29 -21.11
C GLU A 845 -29.10 -10.63 -20.52
N TYR A 846 -29.02 -11.00 -19.23
CA TYR A 846 -27.77 -11.49 -18.63
C TYR A 846 -27.27 -12.78 -19.27
N LYS A 847 -28.15 -13.73 -19.63
CA LYS A 847 -27.74 -14.92 -20.41
C LYS A 847 -27.15 -14.53 -21.76
N TYR A 848 -27.80 -13.63 -22.50
CA TYR A 848 -27.29 -13.13 -23.77
C TYR A 848 -25.94 -12.39 -23.61
N GLN A 849 -25.77 -11.59 -22.55
CA GLN A 849 -24.48 -10.94 -22.24
C GLN A 849 -23.38 -11.96 -21.91
N ILE A 850 -23.69 -13.03 -21.15
CA ILE A 850 -22.75 -14.13 -20.86
C ILE A 850 -22.36 -14.87 -22.14
N GLU A 851 -23.32 -15.21 -23.00
CA GLU A 851 -23.07 -15.85 -24.30
C GLU A 851 -22.22 -14.96 -25.22
N ARG A 852 -22.49 -13.63 -25.25
CA ARG A 852 -21.69 -12.66 -26.02
C ARG A 852 -20.27 -12.55 -25.48
N LEU A 853 -20.10 -12.51 -24.16
CA LEU A 853 -18.79 -12.47 -23.51
C LEU A 853 -17.99 -13.76 -23.71
N ASP A 854 -18.62 -14.94 -23.72
CA ASP A 854 -17.91 -16.17 -24.08
C ASP A 854 -17.53 -16.19 -25.56
N HIS A 855 -18.38 -15.69 -26.48
CA HIS A 855 -17.99 -15.52 -27.89
C HIS A 855 -16.82 -14.54 -28.05
N GLU A 856 -16.80 -13.42 -27.31
CA GLU A 856 -15.67 -12.48 -27.26
C GLU A 856 -14.41 -13.16 -26.72
N LEU A 857 -14.51 -13.91 -25.61
CA LEU A 857 -13.41 -14.64 -24.97
C LEU A 857 -12.86 -15.77 -25.87
N GLN A 858 -13.73 -16.54 -26.53
CA GLN A 858 -13.35 -17.51 -27.56
C GLN A 858 -12.64 -16.84 -28.73
N ASN A 859 -13.07 -15.65 -29.16
CA ASN A 859 -12.43 -14.89 -30.23
C ASN A 859 -11.08 -14.31 -29.80
N VAL A 860 -10.92 -13.86 -28.55
CA VAL A 860 -9.62 -13.50 -27.96
C VAL A 860 -8.71 -14.73 -27.87
N LYS A 861 -9.23 -15.89 -27.44
CA LYS A 861 -8.50 -17.17 -27.38
C LYS A 861 -8.04 -17.62 -28.78
N LYS A 862 -8.88 -17.47 -29.81
CA LYS A 862 -8.52 -17.69 -31.22
C LYS A 862 -7.41 -16.74 -31.67
N LYS A 863 -7.52 -15.43 -31.39
CA LYS A 863 -6.49 -14.42 -31.71
C LYS A 863 -5.16 -14.70 -31.00
N TYR A 864 -5.19 -15.06 -29.72
CA TYR A 864 -4.00 -15.43 -28.95
C TYR A 864 -3.32 -16.70 -29.50
N LEU A 865 -4.10 -17.71 -29.91
CA LEU A 865 -3.56 -18.91 -30.53
C LEU A 865 -2.99 -18.67 -31.94
N THR A 866 -3.55 -17.75 -32.74
CA THR A 866 -2.96 -17.39 -34.04
C THR A 866 -1.73 -16.48 -33.89
N GLN A 867 -1.73 -15.58 -32.89
CA GLN A 867 -0.56 -14.81 -32.48
C GLN A 867 0.59 -15.74 -32.07
N LYS A 868 0.35 -16.67 -31.14
CA LYS A 868 1.35 -17.63 -30.66
C LYS A 868 1.88 -18.56 -31.76
N ARG A 869 1.03 -18.96 -32.74
CA ARG A 869 1.47 -19.69 -33.94
C ARG A 869 2.38 -18.85 -34.83
N LYS A 870 2.06 -17.57 -35.06
CA LYS A 870 2.95 -16.66 -35.80
C LYS A 870 4.29 -16.47 -35.09
N GLU A 871 4.28 -16.28 -33.78
CA GLU A 871 5.48 -16.14 -32.95
C GLU A 871 6.36 -17.41 -33.02
N GLN A 872 5.75 -18.60 -32.96
CA GLN A 872 6.45 -19.87 -33.17
C GLN A 872 7.00 -20.03 -34.60
N GLN A 873 6.28 -19.55 -35.64
CA GLN A 873 6.78 -19.57 -37.02
C GLN A 873 7.96 -18.60 -37.20
N SER A 874 7.90 -17.38 -36.64
CA SER A 874 9.02 -16.43 -36.66
C SER A 874 10.24 -16.88 -35.84
N SER A 875 10.11 -17.93 -35.02
CA SER A 875 11.22 -18.52 -34.26
C SER A 875 11.99 -19.60 -35.05
N VAL A 876 11.60 -19.89 -36.31
CA VAL A 876 12.20 -20.97 -37.13
C VAL A 876 12.56 -20.46 -38.54
N GLU A 877 13.24 -19.31 -38.63
CA GLU A 877 13.79 -18.84 -39.91
C GLU A 877 15.08 -18.01 -39.75
N LEU A 878 16.23 -18.68 -39.88
CA LEU A 878 17.54 -18.10 -40.22
C LEU A 878 18.23 -19.04 -41.25
N PRO A 879 19.11 -18.52 -42.14
CA PRO A 879 18.76 -18.63 -43.56
C PRO A 879 19.65 -19.56 -44.40
N SER A 880 19.06 -20.17 -45.44
CA SER A 880 19.79 -20.88 -46.51
C SER A 880 19.34 -20.47 -47.92
N TRP A 881 20.11 -19.56 -48.52
CA TRP A 881 20.49 -19.49 -49.93
C TRP A 881 19.66 -20.26 -50.99
N SER A 882 19.03 -19.48 -51.88
CA SER A 882 18.89 -19.70 -53.34
C SER A 882 18.41 -21.04 -53.91
N SER A 883 17.34 -21.02 -54.71
CA SER A 883 17.50 -20.99 -56.18
C SER A 883 16.22 -20.68 -56.97
N HIS A 884 16.44 -20.12 -58.16
CA HIS A 884 15.54 -19.80 -59.26
C HIS A 884 14.43 -20.83 -59.60
N ARG A 885 13.24 -20.32 -59.92
CA ARG A 885 12.76 -20.30 -61.32
C ARG A 885 11.71 -19.21 -61.54
N ALA A 886 11.79 -18.51 -62.68
CA ALA A 886 10.79 -17.54 -63.11
C ALA A 886 10.09 -18.02 -64.39
N THR A 887 8.80 -17.74 -64.55
CA THR A 887 8.17 -17.73 -65.88
C THR A 887 7.01 -16.74 -65.95
N ARG A 888 7.09 -15.92 -66.99
CA ARG A 888 6.01 -15.10 -67.59
C ARG A 888 4.95 -16.03 -68.26
N GLN A 889 3.79 -15.63 -68.80
CA GLN A 889 3.23 -14.31 -69.19
C GLN A 889 1.71 -14.43 -69.53
N ILE A 890 1.09 -13.27 -69.82
CA ILE A 890 -0.03 -13.05 -70.78
C ILE A 890 -1.47 -13.43 -70.39
N ALA A 891 -2.36 -12.51 -70.77
CA ALA A 891 -3.81 -12.43 -70.54
C ALA A 891 -4.68 -13.23 -71.53
N GLY A 892 -6.00 -13.26 -71.28
CA GLY A 892 -6.98 -13.02 -72.35
C GLY A 892 -8.25 -13.88 -72.41
N GLY A 893 -9.42 -13.26 -72.14
CA GLY A 893 -10.57 -13.30 -73.07
C GLY A 893 -11.68 -14.36 -72.96
N TYR A 894 -12.92 -13.85 -73.03
CA TYR A 894 -14.11 -14.39 -73.73
C TYR A 894 -14.81 -15.74 -73.36
N ARG A 895 -15.92 -15.58 -72.62
CA ARG A 895 -17.34 -15.79 -73.06
C ARG A 895 -17.84 -17.17 -73.61
N SER A 896 -18.90 -17.66 -72.95
CA SER A 896 -20.18 -18.19 -73.53
C SER A 896 -20.48 -19.70 -73.54
N HIS A 897 -21.66 -20.03 -72.97
CA HIS A 897 -22.68 -21.11 -73.21
C HIS A 897 -22.40 -22.26 -74.22
N ASN A 898 -22.97 -23.48 -74.06
CA ASN A 898 -24.42 -23.73 -73.93
C ASN A 898 -24.84 -25.19 -73.55
N HIS A 899 -26.03 -25.37 -72.90
CA HIS A 899 -26.96 -26.56 -72.84
C HIS A 899 -26.41 -27.98 -72.46
N MET A 900 -27.12 -29.02 -71.95
CA MET A 900 -28.52 -29.33 -71.49
C MET A 900 -28.48 -30.70 -70.71
N SER A 901 -29.51 -31.32 -70.09
CA SER A 901 -30.97 -31.09 -69.90
C SER A 901 -31.60 -31.89 -68.73
N ALA A 902 -32.67 -31.34 -68.15
CA ALA A 902 -33.95 -31.96 -67.70
C ALA A 902 -34.11 -33.07 -66.60
N ARG A 903 -35.25 -32.94 -65.89
CA ARG A 903 -35.99 -33.83 -64.93
C ARG A 903 -35.59 -33.76 -63.45
N ASP A 904 -36.52 -33.71 -62.47
CA ASP A 904 -38.01 -33.66 -62.55
C ASP A 904 -38.69 -32.94 -61.33
N ARG A 905 -40.03 -32.73 -61.45
CA ARG A 905 -41.10 -32.27 -60.51
C ARG A 905 -40.92 -32.43 -58.97
N ALA A 906 -41.64 -31.73 -58.06
CA ALA A 906 -42.64 -30.63 -58.14
C ALA A 906 -42.97 -30.00 -56.75
N ALA A 907 -43.85 -28.97 -56.78
CA ALA A 907 -44.55 -28.26 -55.69
C ALA A 907 -45.62 -29.13 -54.95
N GLU A 908 -46.49 -28.69 -54.00
CA GLU A 908 -46.85 -27.36 -53.45
C GLU A 908 -47.49 -27.48 -52.02
N GLY A 909 -48.29 -26.50 -51.56
CA GLY A 909 -48.78 -26.37 -50.16
C GLY A 909 -50.21 -26.87 -49.81
N PRO A 910 -51.06 -26.11 -49.07
CA PRO A 910 -51.44 -26.55 -47.70
C PRO A 910 -52.94 -26.48 -47.29
N GLY A 911 -53.27 -27.13 -46.16
CA GLY A 911 -54.53 -27.01 -45.39
C GLY A 911 -55.71 -27.90 -45.86
N VAL A 912 -56.84 -28.04 -45.15
CA VAL A 912 -57.18 -27.89 -43.71
C VAL A 912 -58.61 -28.50 -43.47
N GLU A 913 -58.84 -29.11 -42.30
CA GLU A 913 -60.15 -29.41 -41.65
C GLU A 913 -61.21 -30.44 -42.13
N VAL A 914 -61.88 -31.00 -41.10
CA VAL A 914 -63.35 -31.29 -40.93
C VAL A 914 -63.96 -32.69 -41.17
N THR A 915 -64.71 -33.16 -40.13
CA THR A 915 -65.73 -34.28 -40.06
C THR A 915 -65.26 -35.73 -40.32
N THR A 916 -65.81 -36.80 -39.70
CA THR A 916 -66.80 -37.01 -38.61
C THR A 916 -66.67 -38.43 -38.00
N GLU A 917 -67.18 -38.63 -36.76
CA GLU A 917 -67.85 -39.87 -36.25
C GLU A 917 -67.04 -41.21 -36.21
N GLU A 918 -67.31 -42.24 -35.38
CA GLU A 918 -68.24 -42.43 -34.25
C GLU A 918 -67.77 -43.57 -33.29
N PHE A 919 -68.34 -43.58 -32.06
CA PHE A 919 -68.59 -44.73 -31.16
C PHE A 919 -67.49 -45.59 -30.47
N CYS A 920 -67.98 -46.21 -29.38
CA CYS A 920 -67.47 -47.39 -28.64
C CYS A 920 -66.22 -47.27 -27.73
N THR A 921 -66.15 -47.88 -26.54
CA THR A 921 -67.09 -48.04 -25.40
C THR A 921 -66.37 -48.78 -24.25
N HIS A 922 -66.59 -48.35 -23.00
CA HIS A 922 -66.51 -49.16 -21.75
C HIS A 922 -65.18 -49.86 -21.37
N GLY A 923 -64.73 -49.66 -20.12
CA GLY A 923 -63.68 -50.43 -19.46
C GLY A 923 -63.51 -49.97 -18.01
N SER A 924 -63.82 -50.82 -17.04
CA SER A 924 -63.94 -50.46 -15.62
C SER A 924 -62.92 -51.15 -14.71
N HIS A 925 -62.77 -50.57 -13.51
CA HIS A 925 -62.21 -51.12 -12.25
C HIS A 925 -60.78 -50.75 -11.83
N THR A 926 -60.69 -50.25 -10.57
CA THR A 926 -59.68 -50.54 -9.53
C THR A 926 -58.23 -50.04 -9.77
N GLU A 927 -57.40 -49.69 -8.78
CA GLU A 927 -57.43 -49.81 -7.30
C GLU A 927 -57.08 -48.47 -6.59
N THR A 928 -56.93 -48.50 -5.25
CA THR A 928 -56.42 -47.44 -4.37
C THR A 928 -55.22 -47.96 -3.55
N PRO A 929 -54.56 -47.16 -2.69
CA PRO A 929 -53.83 -45.92 -2.93
C PRO A 929 -52.36 -46.04 -2.47
N THR A 930 -51.52 -45.03 -2.73
CA THR A 930 -50.19 -44.93 -2.08
C THR A 930 -49.85 -43.50 -1.69
N ALA A 931 -49.35 -43.32 -0.46
CA ALA A 931 -48.85 -42.06 0.05
C ALA A 931 -47.32 -42.03 0.01
N ALA A 932 -46.74 -40.86 -0.27
CA ALA A 932 -45.32 -40.59 -0.10
C ALA A 932 -45.10 -39.11 0.25
N THR A 933 -44.51 -38.86 1.42
CA THR A 933 -43.80 -37.60 1.72
C THR A 933 -42.45 -37.59 0.98
N PRO A 934 -41.85 -36.41 0.75
CA PRO A 934 -40.71 -36.08 1.62
C PRO A 934 -40.62 -34.59 2.01
N ASP A 935 -39.74 -34.31 2.96
CA ASP A 935 -39.36 -32.97 3.42
C ASP A 935 -38.61 -32.14 2.35
N GLY A 936 -38.61 -30.81 2.51
CA GLY A 936 -37.91 -29.88 1.62
C GLY A 936 -37.87 -28.45 2.15
N SER A 937 -37.01 -28.18 3.14
CA SER A 937 -36.85 -26.86 3.75
C SER A 937 -36.11 -25.87 2.85
N LEU A 938 -36.59 -24.62 2.76
CA LEU A 938 -35.77 -23.45 2.42
C LEU A 938 -36.39 -22.16 2.96
N VAL A 939 -35.56 -21.25 3.48
CA VAL A 939 -35.93 -19.96 4.08
C VAL A 939 -34.98 -18.88 3.54
N LEU A 940 -35.54 -17.74 3.11
CA LEU A 940 -34.90 -16.43 2.91
C LEU A 940 -36.07 -15.43 2.77
N GLU A 941 -36.46 -14.71 3.84
CA GLU A 941 -36.01 -13.36 4.20
C GLU A 941 -36.16 -12.27 3.10
N ALA A 942 -36.96 -11.25 3.44
CA ALA A 942 -36.93 -9.91 2.85
C ALA A 942 -37.18 -8.87 3.97
N ARG A 943 -36.47 -7.74 3.94
CA ARG A 943 -36.43 -6.74 5.04
C ARG A 943 -37.29 -5.48 4.78
N PRO A 944 -37.55 -4.63 5.81
CA PRO A 944 -38.74 -3.78 5.84
C PRO A 944 -38.53 -2.34 5.33
N VAL A 945 -39.64 -1.60 5.21
CA VAL A 945 -39.69 -0.15 4.99
C VAL A 945 -40.31 0.53 6.21
N ALA A 946 -39.74 1.67 6.64
CA ALA A 946 -40.21 2.49 7.75
C ALA A 946 -40.69 3.88 7.28
N PRO A 947 -41.63 4.54 7.98
CA PRO A 947 -42.01 5.93 7.71
C PRO A 947 -41.54 6.93 8.79
N GLN A 948 -41.38 8.20 8.41
CA GLN A 948 -41.30 9.35 9.31
C GLN A 948 -42.14 10.54 8.78
N CYS A 949 -42.32 11.54 9.67
CA CYS A 949 -43.11 12.78 9.62
C CYS A 949 -43.08 13.59 8.29
N SER A 950 -43.95 14.58 8.02
CA SER A 950 -44.49 15.60 8.97
C SER A 950 -45.67 16.46 8.46
N HIS A 951 -46.42 17.05 9.42
CA HIS A 951 -47.28 18.26 9.30
C HIS A 951 -48.55 18.17 8.39
N GLN A 952 -49.58 19.04 8.49
CA GLN A 952 -49.60 20.45 8.90
C GLN A 952 -50.95 20.97 9.50
N GLN A 953 -50.85 21.82 10.54
CA GLN A 953 -51.74 22.91 11.06
C GLN A 953 -53.29 22.84 11.06
N THR A 954 -53.88 23.15 12.22
CA THR A 954 -54.91 24.22 12.38
C THR A 954 -54.98 24.73 13.84
N HIS A 955 -55.53 25.93 14.05
CA HIS A 955 -55.64 26.68 15.33
C HIS A 955 -57.14 26.99 15.65
N PRO A 956 -57.50 27.66 16.76
CA PRO A 956 -57.17 27.43 18.19
C PRO A 956 -58.46 27.44 19.08
N SER A 957 -58.36 27.42 20.42
CA SER A 957 -59.05 28.37 21.35
C SER A 957 -59.02 27.98 22.85
N ILE A 958 -59.35 28.98 23.69
CA ILE A 958 -59.74 28.95 25.12
C ILE A 958 -58.61 28.82 26.18
N TRP A 959 -58.70 29.68 27.20
CA TRP A 959 -57.84 29.75 28.40
C TRP A 959 -58.31 28.81 29.52
N VAL A 960 -57.45 28.53 30.51
CA VAL A 960 -57.69 28.91 31.92
C VAL A 960 -56.41 28.73 32.77
N THR A 961 -56.21 29.59 33.76
CA THR A 961 -55.09 29.60 34.71
C THR A 961 -55.35 28.75 35.96
N LYS A 962 -54.28 28.25 36.61
CA LYS A 962 -53.98 28.50 38.06
C LYS A 962 -52.72 27.76 38.58
N LEU A 963 -52.04 28.45 39.51
CA LEU A 963 -51.11 28.03 40.61
C LEU A 963 -50.14 26.84 40.40
N CYS A 964 -48.83 26.90 40.65
CA CYS A 964 -48.03 27.44 41.78
C CYS A 964 -47.94 26.53 43.02
N ARG A 965 -46.71 26.48 43.61
CA ARG A 965 -46.15 25.51 44.60
C ARG A 965 -45.67 24.20 43.96
N GLY A 966 -44.43 23.75 44.10
CA GLY A 966 -43.25 24.37 44.74
C GLY A 966 -43.09 24.05 46.22
N LEU A 967 -42.17 23.12 46.51
CA LEU A 967 -41.38 22.99 47.74
C LEU A 967 -40.26 21.97 47.49
N ASP A 968 -39.10 22.21 48.09
CA ASP A 968 -37.91 21.35 48.04
C ASP A 968 -38.01 20.15 49.02
N VAL A 969 -37.11 19.18 48.88
CA VAL A 969 -36.16 18.73 49.93
C VAL A 969 -35.43 17.46 49.47
N ASP A 970 -34.17 17.35 49.88
CA ASP A 970 -33.25 16.23 49.62
C ASP A 970 -33.72 14.88 50.20
N ASN A 971 -33.33 13.79 49.54
CA ASN A 971 -32.28 12.96 50.15
C ASN A 971 -31.62 11.98 49.17
N SER A 972 -30.43 11.52 49.55
CA SER A 972 -29.62 10.55 48.83
C SER A 972 -29.96 9.10 49.21
N SER A 973 -29.98 8.22 48.21
CA SER A 973 -29.67 6.78 48.27
C SER A 973 -29.38 6.27 46.86
#